data_AF-A0A364MVC2-F1
#
_entry.id   AF-A0A364MVC2-F1
#
_cell.length_a   1.000
_cell.length_b   1.000
_cell.length_c   1.000
_cell.angle_alpha   90.00
_cell.angle_beta   90.00
_cell.angle_gamma   90.00
#
_symmetry.space_group_name_H-M   'P 1'
#
loop_
_entity.id
_entity.type
_entity.pdbx_description
1 polymer ?
#
loop_
_entity_poly.entity_id
_entity_poly.type
_entity_poly.pdbx_seq_one_letter_code
_entity_poly.pdbx_strand_id
1 'polypeptide(L)'
;MLGLSKVAILSVYAAVAYAKTVSYDFTVGYVTAAPDGFERQVIGINGQWPIPTMECNVGDTVVVTVHNDLPDQTTSLHFHGIWQTGTQVNDGPSGITQCPIRPGQSYTYTFVANPAGTHWYHAHEKGQYPDGLRGKFIVHDRAWEKSLKIDDQIYLSMSDWYHRSMPDMIDDYMSPDNTNGDFDSPDSFLFNDTNKPFDLRLQKGKRYLLRIVNTAAVACGQFHIDNYTMSVVETDGVQIQPKDANTILLCAGQSYAVIVTGQEDPKGASNWVAKMRSDMLTRPPPSDDAITVIGKLVYSLIDDILNDDIFNTVSRKLTPSWKATDMFDDFSVKPLDGQKLLTPVDNNIVLTTNQTYFEGIGTRTPLNAQPWVPPRVPSLYTALTTHSTDAATYGPGINPWIVTSGEVVQIHMENPHQYPHPMHLHGHIFQIVAKGEGDWDGNESIMPEVPSKRDGLVVPAYGYAVIRFKANNPGVWFFHCHIDFHLVAGMAATIVESPELISGSVPAAGKALCDAGNFKSSGNCAGKKGAISALAANDQCNNTIVSFGILGGAFALSNDKVNTVGQHPLLEQACPSNHIFQHGECLPAAYDHSSTKALFQSNTSHPGQNLDESRNLASHTSDFPWTFWPECFSNENTTEPFCVFTDQNFASGRGIFIVTTETFAYAMRNKDAFKRPESLSRMNQYSNPPFYQHEFPGKGRGLVANKSLQRGDEIFASTPILITDPDLYELSDTERLALLHRGVSTLPPASQALFWELMGHSNGDAVDDRIFTNNFEVHMDGISQSALFPEIAMLNHDCRPNAAYFFDERTLTHYVHAIRPIYPGEEITITYINNENPREKRMSVLRRNWGFQCKCSACTAHASLAAESDARLKDIASLQAILNDWTAASSAEPAMAEFLVSLYRQERLDAGLATAYQHAAEVYSSFGRRWEAMRYARLSVEMSMLDKGFMDRDVAAMKKMVKNPEMSWSWRKRVGGESGGCRCGGGHSR
;
A
#
# COMPACT_ATOMS: atom_id res chain seq x y z
N MET A 1 52.12 -61.45 -2.66
CA MET A 1 51.07 -60.70 -3.39
C MET A 1 49.71 -61.24 -2.98
N LEU A 2 48.81 -60.31 -2.65
CA LEU A 2 47.35 -60.40 -2.56
C LEU A 2 46.74 -61.29 -1.46
N GLY A 3 46.07 -60.60 -0.53
CA GLY A 3 45.41 -61.12 0.64
C GLY A 3 43.97 -61.60 0.38
N LEU A 4 43.54 -62.48 1.27
CA LEU A 4 42.18 -63.01 1.41
C LEU A 4 41.38 -62.07 2.33
N SER A 5 40.31 -61.46 1.83
CA SER A 5 39.37 -60.68 2.64
C SER A 5 38.16 -61.54 3.04
N LYS A 6 37.89 -61.53 4.35
CA LYS A 6 36.72 -62.15 5.00
C LYS A 6 35.46 -61.32 4.69
N VAL A 7 34.40 -61.99 4.24
CA VAL A 7 33.06 -61.42 4.13
C VAL A 7 32.41 -61.45 5.51
N ALA A 8 32.08 -60.28 6.05
CA ALA A 8 31.23 -60.12 7.22
C ALA A 8 29.78 -59.88 6.74
N ILE A 9 28.86 -60.76 7.16
CA ILE A 9 27.42 -60.62 6.93
C ILE A 9 26.90 -59.59 7.95
N LEU A 10 26.53 -58.40 7.46
CA LEU A 10 25.79 -57.40 8.24
C LEU A 10 24.29 -57.71 8.09
N SER A 11 23.71 -58.30 9.13
CA SER A 11 22.27 -58.40 9.30
C SER A 11 21.70 -57.03 9.66
N VAL A 12 21.15 -56.32 8.67
CA VAL A 12 20.35 -55.11 8.85
C VAL A 12 19.00 -55.54 9.42
N TYR A 13 18.74 -55.23 10.68
CA TYR A 13 17.38 -55.18 11.22
C TYR A 13 16.67 -53.99 10.57
N ALA A 14 16.02 -54.21 9.43
CA ALA A 14 15.03 -53.29 8.91
C ALA A 14 13.82 -53.38 9.85
N ALA A 15 13.64 -52.37 10.71
CA ALA A 15 12.37 -52.15 11.36
C ALA A 15 11.36 -51.81 10.26
N VAL A 16 10.54 -52.80 9.88
CA VAL A 16 9.39 -52.60 8.98
C VAL A 16 8.38 -51.77 9.77
N ALA A 17 8.44 -50.45 9.65
CA ALA A 17 7.34 -49.59 10.08
C ALA A 17 6.18 -49.87 9.13
N TYR A 18 5.19 -50.64 9.59
CA TYR A 18 3.93 -50.78 8.88
C TYR A 18 3.21 -49.43 8.93
N ALA A 19 3.29 -48.65 7.85
CA ALA A 19 2.42 -47.50 7.66
C ALA A 19 0.96 -48.01 7.67
N LYS A 20 0.15 -47.56 8.63
CA LYS A 20 -1.26 -47.94 8.70
C LYS A 20 -2.11 -46.91 7.95
N THR A 21 -3.30 -47.33 7.54
CA THR A 21 -4.35 -46.39 7.12
C THR A 21 -5.13 -45.93 8.36
N VAL A 22 -5.19 -44.62 8.57
CA VAL A 22 -6.01 -43.98 9.60
C VAL A 22 -7.18 -43.30 8.90
N SER A 23 -8.40 -43.74 9.21
CA SER A 23 -9.59 -43.27 8.51
C SER A 23 -10.53 -42.50 9.44
N TYR A 24 -11.06 -41.40 8.93
CA TYR A 24 -12.02 -40.53 9.58
C TYR A 24 -13.23 -40.36 8.67
N ASP A 25 -14.41 -40.40 9.28
CA ASP A 25 -15.69 -40.19 8.61
C ASP A 25 -16.41 -39.03 9.31
N PHE A 26 -16.44 -37.88 8.63
CA PHE A 26 -16.80 -36.58 9.19
C PHE A 26 -18.06 -36.05 8.53
N THR A 27 -19.15 -35.99 9.27
CA THR A 27 -20.36 -35.27 8.89
C THR A 27 -20.30 -33.86 9.45
N VAL A 28 -20.06 -32.88 8.59
CA VAL A 28 -19.99 -31.45 8.92
C VAL A 28 -21.41 -30.89 8.96
N GLY A 29 -21.81 -30.32 10.09
CA GLY A 29 -23.15 -29.77 10.26
C GLY A 29 -23.22 -28.79 11.42
N TYR A 30 -24.36 -28.12 11.58
CA TYR A 30 -24.54 -27.19 12.69
C TYR A 30 -24.82 -27.91 14.01
N VAL A 31 -24.23 -27.38 15.07
CA VAL A 31 -24.56 -27.71 16.46
C VAL A 31 -24.68 -26.43 17.27
N THR A 32 -25.28 -26.52 18.45
CA THR A 32 -25.37 -25.38 19.38
C THR A 32 -24.31 -25.53 20.47
N ALA A 33 -23.54 -24.48 20.72
CA ALA A 33 -22.51 -24.46 21.75
C ALA A 33 -22.47 -23.13 22.51
N ALA A 34 -21.94 -23.17 23.75
CA ALA A 34 -21.80 -22.00 24.61
C ALA A 34 -20.45 -22.02 25.37
N PRO A 35 -19.30 -21.99 24.67
CA PRO A 35 -17.98 -22.13 25.29
C PRO A 35 -17.62 -21.03 26.28
N ASP A 36 -18.22 -19.85 26.12
CA ASP A 36 -18.03 -18.70 26.98
C ASP A 36 -19.27 -18.32 27.81
N GLY A 37 -20.30 -19.15 27.76
CA GLY A 37 -21.60 -18.91 28.37
C GLY A 37 -22.63 -18.24 27.47
N PHE A 38 -22.26 -17.81 26.25
CA PHE A 38 -23.21 -17.34 25.24
C PHE A 38 -23.54 -18.47 24.25
N GLU A 39 -24.81 -18.85 24.20
CA GLU A 39 -25.28 -19.90 23.29
C GLU A 39 -25.38 -19.38 21.85
N ARG A 40 -24.68 -20.03 20.92
CA ARG A 40 -24.76 -19.75 19.48
C ARG A 40 -24.67 -21.02 18.64
N GLN A 41 -25.08 -20.90 17.39
CA GLN A 41 -24.84 -21.94 16.39
C GLN A 41 -23.36 -21.94 15.99
N VAL A 42 -22.79 -23.13 15.89
CA VAL A 42 -21.40 -23.39 15.51
C VAL A 42 -21.36 -24.55 14.52
N ILE A 43 -20.28 -24.67 13.76
CA ILE A 43 -20.06 -25.78 12.84
C ILE A 43 -19.31 -26.89 13.60
N GLY A 44 -19.94 -28.06 13.69
CA GLY A 44 -19.42 -29.24 14.35
C GLY A 44 -19.14 -30.39 13.37
N ILE A 45 -18.57 -31.47 13.89
CA ILE A 45 -18.38 -32.74 13.19
C ILE A 45 -19.10 -33.85 13.96
N ASN A 46 -19.88 -34.65 13.25
CA ASN A 46 -20.62 -35.78 13.81
C ASN A 46 -21.53 -35.39 14.98
N GLY A 47 -22.16 -34.21 14.88
CA GLY A 47 -23.05 -33.66 15.91
C GLY A 47 -22.34 -33.20 17.18
N GLN A 48 -21.02 -32.98 17.15
CA GLN A 48 -20.22 -32.55 18.30
C GLN A 48 -19.41 -31.31 18.00
N TRP A 49 -19.31 -30.44 19.01
CA TRP A 49 -18.34 -29.37 19.11
C TRP A 49 -17.86 -29.29 20.58
N PRO A 50 -16.54 -29.15 20.85
CA PRO A 50 -15.43 -29.04 19.90
C PRO A 50 -15.27 -30.30 19.03
N ILE A 51 -14.75 -30.12 17.82
CA ILE A 51 -14.60 -31.22 16.84
C ILE A 51 -13.41 -32.14 17.22
N PRO A 52 -13.37 -33.40 16.78
CA PRO A 52 -12.40 -34.37 17.28
C PRO A 52 -10.96 -34.02 16.94
N THR A 53 -10.01 -34.40 17.82
CA THR A 53 -8.59 -34.35 17.49
C THR A 53 -8.24 -35.52 16.57
N MET A 54 -7.51 -35.24 15.48
CA MET A 54 -6.93 -36.27 14.62
C MET A 54 -5.55 -36.67 15.12
N GLU A 55 -5.23 -37.96 15.07
CA GLU A 55 -3.96 -38.52 15.53
C GLU A 55 -3.51 -39.65 14.60
N CYS A 56 -2.26 -39.57 14.15
CA CYS A 56 -1.61 -40.61 13.35
C CYS A 56 -0.11 -40.60 13.60
N ASN A 57 0.65 -41.57 13.07
CA ASN A 57 2.11 -41.49 13.07
C ASN A 57 2.60 -40.96 11.73
N VAL A 58 3.78 -40.34 11.74
CA VAL A 58 4.45 -39.93 10.50
C VAL A 58 4.59 -41.12 9.54
N GLY A 59 4.22 -40.93 8.28
CA GLY A 59 4.21 -41.96 7.26
C GLY A 59 2.92 -42.79 7.17
N ASP A 60 1.99 -42.68 8.13
CA ASP A 60 0.66 -43.29 7.99
C ASP A 60 -0.11 -42.65 6.81
N THR A 61 -0.99 -43.41 6.17
CA THR A 61 -1.93 -42.87 5.17
C THR A 61 -3.19 -42.41 5.89
N VAL A 62 -3.55 -41.14 5.76
CA VAL A 62 -4.76 -40.56 6.35
C VAL A 62 -5.83 -40.48 5.28
N VAL A 63 -7.03 -40.98 5.61
CA VAL A 63 -8.21 -40.95 4.74
C VAL A 63 -9.33 -40.24 5.49
N VAL A 64 -9.75 -39.07 5.04
CA VAL A 64 -10.85 -38.30 5.66
C VAL A 64 -11.98 -38.17 4.67
N THR A 65 -13.11 -38.83 4.92
CA THR A 65 -14.34 -38.60 4.15
C THR A 65 -15.16 -37.52 4.83
N VAL A 66 -15.41 -36.44 4.11
CA VAL A 66 -16.18 -35.28 4.59
C VAL A 66 -17.53 -35.30 3.90
N HIS A 67 -18.61 -35.37 4.68
CA HIS A 67 -19.99 -35.19 4.25
C HIS A 67 -20.44 -33.79 4.67
N ASN A 68 -20.89 -32.96 3.72
CA ASN A 68 -21.38 -31.62 4.03
C ASN A 68 -22.89 -31.64 4.25
N ASP A 69 -23.32 -31.65 5.52
CA ASP A 69 -24.71 -31.58 5.96
C ASP A 69 -25.13 -30.16 6.39
N LEU A 70 -24.29 -29.14 6.16
CA LEU A 70 -24.71 -27.75 6.32
C LEU A 70 -25.82 -27.44 5.30
N PRO A 71 -26.95 -26.87 5.71
CA PRO A 71 -28.09 -26.64 4.81
C PRO A 71 -27.85 -25.50 3.79
N ASP A 72 -26.95 -24.57 4.11
CA ASP A 72 -26.83 -23.27 3.46
C ASP A 72 -25.39 -22.89 3.06
N GLN A 73 -24.39 -23.67 3.48
CA GLN A 73 -22.98 -23.34 3.22
C GLN A 73 -22.22 -24.46 2.48
N THR A 74 -21.34 -24.04 1.57
CA THR A 74 -20.26 -24.87 1.03
C THR A 74 -19.20 -25.10 2.08
N THR A 75 -18.39 -26.16 2.00
CA THR A 75 -17.26 -26.38 2.92
C THR A 75 -16.05 -26.95 2.18
N SER A 76 -14.89 -26.92 2.81
CA SER A 76 -13.70 -27.68 2.46
C SER A 76 -12.92 -28.00 3.75
N LEU A 77 -11.94 -28.90 3.72
CA LEU A 77 -11.00 -29.06 4.84
C LEU A 77 -9.57 -28.94 4.34
N HIS A 78 -8.79 -28.09 5.01
CA HIS A 78 -7.34 -27.99 4.89
C HIS A 78 -6.66 -28.64 6.08
N PHE A 79 -5.51 -29.28 5.84
CA PHE A 79 -4.68 -29.91 6.86
C PHE A 79 -3.40 -29.08 7.01
N HIS A 80 -3.48 -28.07 7.88
CA HIS A 80 -2.46 -27.05 8.09
C HIS A 80 -1.10 -27.68 8.39
N GLY A 81 -0.06 -27.25 7.67
CA GLY A 81 1.33 -27.69 7.88
C GLY A 81 1.68 -29.04 7.22
N ILE A 82 0.72 -29.77 6.67
CA ILE A 82 0.97 -31.01 5.93
C ILE A 82 1.49 -30.70 4.53
N TRP A 83 2.58 -31.33 4.11
CA TRP A 83 3.26 -30.99 2.85
C TRP A 83 2.50 -31.39 1.59
N GLN A 84 1.55 -32.34 1.70
CA GLN A 84 0.77 -32.84 0.57
C GLN A 84 1.64 -33.29 -0.63
N THR A 85 2.86 -33.77 -0.36
CA THR A 85 3.81 -34.18 -1.39
C THR A 85 3.22 -35.31 -2.23
N GLY A 86 3.07 -35.08 -3.53
CA GLY A 86 2.42 -36.01 -4.46
C GLY A 86 0.91 -36.21 -4.26
N THR A 87 0.30 -35.43 -3.36
CA THR A 87 -1.13 -35.53 -2.98
C THR A 87 -1.80 -34.15 -2.94
N GLN A 88 -1.30 -33.21 -3.74
CA GLN A 88 -1.68 -31.79 -3.79
C GLN A 88 -3.19 -31.55 -3.94
N VAL A 89 -3.91 -32.47 -4.60
CA VAL A 89 -5.37 -32.42 -4.74
C VAL A 89 -6.14 -32.56 -3.42
N ASN A 90 -5.46 -32.97 -2.35
CA ASN A 90 -6.03 -33.16 -1.01
C ASN A 90 -5.65 -32.03 -0.05
N ASP A 91 -5.08 -30.94 -0.54
CA ASP A 91 -4.68 -29.81 0.30
C ASP A 91 -5.88 -29.05 0.89
N GLY A 92 -7.00 -28.96 0.16
CA GLY A 92 -8.25 -28.41 0.72
C GLY A 92 -8.69 -26.99 0.35
N PRO A 93 -7.84 -26.00 0.02
CA PRO A 93 -8.31 -24.64 -0.23
C PRO A 93 -9.18 -24.54 -1.49
N SER A 94 -10.40 -24.02 -1.31
CA SER A 94 -11.36 -23.81 -2.39
C SER A 94 -10.83 -22.79 -3.41
N GLY A 95 -10.95 -23.12 -4.70
CA GLY A 95 -10.42 -22.29 -5.79
C GLY A 95 -8.91 -22.43 -6.00
N ILE A 96 -8.18 -23.12 -5.12
CA ILE A 96 -6.78 -23.46 -5.31
C ILE A 96 -6.66 -24.92 -5.74
N THR A 97 -6.94 -25.87 -4.84
CA THR A 97 -6.72 -27.31 -5.10
C THR A 97 -8.01 -28.08 -5.39
N GLN A 98 -9.16 -27.49 -5.09
CA GLN A 98 -10.48 -28.08 -5.35
C GLN A 98 -11.59 -27.05 -5.55
N CYS A 99 -12.74 -27.52 -6.03
CA CYS A 99 -14.01 -26.79 -5.88
C CYS A 99 -14.61 -27.05 -4.47
N PRO A 100 -15.45 -26.14 -3.95
CA PRO A 100 -16.07 -26.33 -2.64
C PRO A 100 -17.02 -27.53 -2.59
N ILE A 101 -17.11 -28.22 -1.45
CA ILE A 101 -18.05 -29.31 -1.18
C ILE A 101 -19.41 -28.69 -0.88
N ARG A 102 -20.43 -28.90 -1.71
CA ARG A 102 -21.77 -28.31 -1.50
C ARG A 102 -22.61 -29.09 -0.49
N PRO A 103 -23.69 -28.48 0.05
CA PRO A 103 -24.69 -29.20 0.84
C PRO A 103 -25.14 -30.51 0.18
N GLY A 104 -25.13 -31.59 0.95
CA GLY A 104 -25.47 -32.96 0.53
C GLY A 104 -24.38 -33.68 -0.29
N GLN A 105 -23.23 -33.05 -0.53
CA GLN A 105 -22.10 -33.69 -1.22
C GLN A 105 -21.07 -34.24 -0.24
N SER A 106 -20.14 -35.02 -0.78
CA SER A 106 -19.03 -35.57 0.00
C SER A 106 -17.74 -35.59 -0.78
N TYR A 107 -16.62 -35.51 -0.07
CA TYR A 107 -15.29 -35.59 -0.64
C TYR A 107 -14.34 -36.35 0.28
N THR A 108 -13.49 -37.19 -0.30
CA THR A 108 -12.51 -37.98 0.47
C THR A 108 -11.11 -37.46 0.21
N TYR A 109 -10.48 -36.95 1.26
CA TYR A 109 -9.08 -36.58 1.29
C TYR A 109 -8.24 -37.81 1.59
N THR A 110 -7.18 -38.06 0.81
CA THR A 110 -6.23 -39.15 1.05
C THR A 110 -4.80 -38.69 0.84
N PHE A 111 -4.01 -38.67 1.92
CA PHE A 111 -2.63 -38.19 1.91
C PHE A 111 -1.76 -38.96 2.90
N VAL A 112 -0.44 -38.83 2.76
CA VAL A 112 0.52 -39.38 3.72
C VAL A 112 0.77 -38.33 4.80
N ALA A 113 0.65 -38.72 6.07
CA ALA A 113 0.90 -37.84 7.20
C ALA A 113 2.39 -37.46 7.28
N ASN A 114 2.72 -36.28 6.78
CA ASN A 114 4.08 -35.76 6.78
C ASN A 114 4.04 -34.22 6.62
N PRO A 115 4.76 -33.46 7.47
CA PRO A 115 5.73 -33.89 8.48
C PRO A 115 5.09 -34.34 9.80
N ALA A 116 5.90 -34.95 10.67
CA ALA A 116 5.53 -35.10 12.08
C ALA A 116 5.34 -33.73 12.75
N GLY A 117 4.64 -33.70 13.88
CA GLY A 117 4.51 -32.54 14.74
C GLY A 117 3.08 -32.21 15.18
N THR A 118 2.94 -31.01 15.72
CA THR A 118 1.69 -30.39 16.13
C THR A 118 1.12 -29.62 14.95
N HIS A 119 0.02 -30.14 14.40
CA HIS A 119 -0.70 -29.54 13.29
C HIS A 119 -2.16 -29.34 13.68
N TRP A 120 -2.96 -28.88 12.73
CA TRP A 120 -4.40 -28.75 12.89
C TRP A 120 -5.09 -28.84 11.53
N TYR A 121 -6.41 -29.01 11.55
CA TYR A 121 -7.22 -29.05 10.35
C TYR A 121 -8.40 -28.11 10.53
N HIS A 122 -8.80 -27.45 9.44
CA HIS A 122 -9.85 -26.44 9.52
C HIS A 122 -10.52 -26.23 8.16
N ALA A 123 -11.67 -25.56 8.19
CA ALA A 123 -12.32 -25.11 6.97
C ALA A 123 -11.45 -24.11 6.21
N HIS A 124 -11.36 -24.25 4.89
CA HIS A 124 -10.66 -23.29 4.01
C HIS A 124 -11.64 -22.79 2.94
N GLU A 125 -12.77 -22.30 3.44
CA GLU A 125 -13.93 -21.82 2.67
C GLU A 125 -14.62 -20.71 3.48
N LYS A 126 -14.79 -19.53 2.87
CA LYS A 126 -15.67 -18.41 3.33
C LYS A 126 -15.57 -18.02 4.82
N GLY A 127 -14.40 -18.19 5.40
CA GLY A 127 -14.15 -17.91 6.80
C GLY A 127 -15.00 -18.72 7.79
N GLN A 128 -15.19 -20.01 7.49
CA GLN A 128 -16.02 -20.90 8.32
C GLN A 128 -15.34 -21.39 9.60
N TYR A 129 -14.02 -21.47 9.64
CA TYR A 129 -13.35 -22.11 10.77
C TYR A 129 -13.55 -21.35 12.09
N PRO A 130 -13.65 -20.01 12.14
CA PRO A 130 -13.99 -19.32 13.38
C PRO A 130 -15.35 -19.68 13.96
N ASP A 131 -16.30 -20.07 13.10
CA ASP A 131 -17.62 -20.57 13.52
C ASP A 131 -17.55 -22.02 14.06
N GLY A 132 -16.37 -22.66 14.11
CA GLY A 132 -16.15 -23.88 14.88
C GLY A 132 -15.51 -25.04 14.12
N LEU A 133 -15.43 -24.99 12.79
CA LEU A 133 -14.85 -26.07 11.97
C LEU A 133 -13.30 -26.01 11.96
N ARG A 134 -12.71 -26.25 13.14
CA ARG A 134 -11.27 -26.25 13.42
C ARG A 134 -10.92 -27.26 14.50
N GLY A 135 -9.92 -28.11 14.26
CA GLY A 135 -9.56 -29.22 15.15
C GLY A 135 -8.07 -29.49 15.14
N LYS A 136 -7.55 -30.03 16.24
CA LYS A 136 -6.12 -30.36 16.38
C LYS A 136 -5.77 -31.59 15.53
N PHE A 137 -4.57 -31.62 14.95
CA PHE A 137 -4.07 -32.77 14.20
C PHE A 137 -2.64 -33.10 14.63
N ILE A 138 -2.46 -34.22 15.32
CA ILE A 138 -1.15 -34.62 15.84
C ILE A 138 -0.56 -35.74 14.97
N VAL A 139 0.60 -35.47 14.38
CA VAL A 139 1.37 -36.45 13.61
C VAL A 139 2.57 -36.89 14.44
N HIS A 140 2.50 -38.06 15.03
CA HIS A 140 3.51 -38.54 15.96
C HIS A 140 4.81 -38.98 15.28
N ASP A 141 5.93 -38.46 15.80
CA ASP A 141 7.24 -39.08 15.67
C ASP A 141 7.60 -39.76 17.00
N ARG A 142 7.33 -41.06 17.09
CA ARG A 142 7.54 -41.84 18.33
C ARG A 142 9.01 -41.90 18.74
N ALA A 143 9.94 -41.80 17.80
CA ALA A 143 11.37 -41.83 18.11
C ALA A 143 11.80 -40.51 18.74
N TRP A 144 11.40 -39.38 18.15
CA TRP A 144 11.65 -38.06 18.72
C TRP A 144 10.94 -37.86 20.06
N GLU A 145 9.66 -38.19 20.17
CA GLU A 145 8.90 -38.09 21.43
C GLU A 145 9.58 -38.84 22.57
N LYS A 146 10.06 -40.07 22.30
CA LYS A 146 10.81 -40.86 23.27
C LYS A 146 12.15 -40.20 23.65
N SER A 147 12.82 -39.52 22.71
CA SER A 147 14.09 -38.83 22.96
C SER A 147 13.95 -37.66 23.95
N LEU A 148 12.78 -37.02 23.99
CA LEU A 148 12.47 -35.92 24.92
C LEU A 148 12.26 -36.38 26.37
N LYS A 149 12.17 -37.70 26.59
CA LYS A 149 11.89 -38.33 27.90
C LYS A 149 10.62 -37.78 28.54
N ILE A 150 9.58 -37.61 27.73
CA ILE A 150 8.26 -37.18 28.21
C ILE A 150 7.53 -38.39 28.78
N ASP A 151 6.71 -38.15 29.79
CA ASP A 151 5.86 -39.14 30.43
C ASP A 151 4.44 -39.12 29.85
N ASP A 152 3.96 -37.95 29.40
CA ASP A 152 2.62 -37.77 28.86
C ASP A 152 2.53 -36.54 27.92
N GLN A 153 1.44 -36.42 27.17
CA GLN A 153 1.17 -35.32 26.25
C GLN A 153 -0.20 -34.68 26.53
N ILE A 154 -0.31 -33.37 26.35
CA ILE A 154 -1.55 -32.61 26.54
C ILE A 154 -1.76 -31.74 25.29
N TYR A 155 -2.94 -31.81 24.69
CA TYR A 155 -3.28 -31.07 23.48
C TYR A 155 -4.23 -29.93 23.81
N LEU A 156 -3.83 -28.70 23.48
CA LEU A 156 -4.53 -27.48 23.83
C LEU A 156 -4.72 -26.61 22.60
N SER A 157 -5.84 -25.89 22.55
CA SER A 157 -6.09 -24.85 21.57
C SER A 157 -6.17 -23.49 22.26
N MET A 158 -5.95 -22.42 21.53
CA MET A 158 -6.37 -21.08 21.92
C MET A 158 -7.08 -20.43 20.75
N SER A 159 -8.04 -19.55 21.03
CA SER A 159 -8.81 -18.89 19.98
C SER A 159 -9.52 -17.66 20.51
N ASP A 160 -9.65 -16.64 19.67
CA ASP A 160 -10.68 -15.62 19.87
C ASP A 160 -12.08 -16.19 19.56
N TRP A 161 -13.11 -15.57 20.11
CA TRP A 161 -14.48 -16.07 19.98
C TRP A 161 -15.46 -14.95 19.75
N TYR A 162 -16.38 -15.18 18.82
CA TYR A 162 -17.41 -14.23 18.41
C TYR A 162 -18.79 -14.79 18.75
N HIS A 163 -19.73 -13.91 19.10
CA HIS A 163 -21.14 -14.25 19.30
C HIS A 163 -21.95 -14.17 18.00
N ARG A 164 -21.48 -13.37 17.04
CA ARG A 164 -22.04 -13.25 15.69
C ARG A 164 -21.45 -14.29 14.74
N SER A 165 -22.24 -14.73 13.75
CA SER A 165 -21.78 -15.67 12.72
C SER A 165 -20.75 -15.02 11.80
N MET A 166 -19.77 -15.79 11.32
CA MET A 166 -18.78 -15.29 10.37
C MET A 166 -19.39 -14.80 9.06
N PRO A 167 -20.40 -15.46 8.44
CA PRO A 167 -21.07 -14.93 7.25
C PRO A 167 -21.57 -13.49 7.43
N ASP A 168 -22.28 -13.20 8.52
CA ASP A 168 -22.81 -11.86 8.78
C ASP A 168 -21.68 -10.82 8.96
N MET A 169 -20.63 -11.19 9.71
CA MET A 169 -19.50 -10.29 9.96
C MET A 169 -18.65 -10.07 8.70
N ILE A 170 -18.51 -11.10 7.85
CA ILE A 170 -17.82 -10.99 6.57
C ILE A 170 -18.62 -10.12 5.60
N ASP A 171 -19.95 -10.24 5.57
CA ASP A 171 -20.81 -9.40 4.74
C ASP A 171 -20.68 -7.92 5.14
N ASP A 172 -20.70 -7.63 6.45
CA ASP A 172 -20.43 -6.28 6.97
C ASP A 172 -19.01 -5.81 6.63
N TYR A 173 -18.01 -6.67 6.82
CA TYR A 173 -16.60 -6.36 6.58
C TYR A 173 -16.32 -6.08 5.10
N MET A 174 -16.91 -6.87 4.20
CA MET A 174 -16.73 -6.77 2.76
C MET A 174 -17.64 -5.73 2.11
N SER A 175 -18.58 -5.15 2.87
CA SER A 175 -19.53 -4.14 2.41
C SER A 175 -18.81 -2.92 1.82
N PRO A 176 -19.35 -2.32 0.74
CA PRO A 176 -18.94 -1.00 0.26
C PRO A 176 -18.99 0.09 1.34
N ASP A 177 -19.86 -0.05 2.35
CA ASP A 177 -19.98 0.94 3.43
C ASP A 177 -18.81 0.86 4.43
N ASN A 178 -18.07 -0.26 4.46
CA ASN A 178 -16.87 -0.40 5.30
C ASN A 178 -15.64 0.22 4.62
N THR A 179 -15.56 1.56 4.65
CA THR A 179 -14.48 2.33 4.00
C THR A 179 -13.13 2.24 4.71
N ASN A 180 -13.14 1.88 6.00
CA ASN A 180 -11.93 1.80 6.81
C ASN A 180 -11.33 0.39 6.87
N GLY A 181 -12.08 -0.65 6.49
CA GLY A 181 -11.63 -2.04 6.64
C GLY A 181 -11.61 -2.49 8.09
N ASP A 182 -12.50 -1.93 8.92
CA ASP A 182 -12.64 -2.35 10.31
C ASP A 182 -13.46 -3.63 10.39
N PHE A 183 -13.13 -4.51 11.33
CA PHE A 183 -13.89 -5.72 11.64
C PHE A 183 -14.33 -5.70 13.11
N ASP A 184 -15.34 -6.50 13.43
CA ASP A 184 -15.83 -6.61 14.80
C ASP A 184 -14.71 -7.15 15.71
N SER A 185 -14.62 -6.62 16.94
CA SER A 185 -13.75 -7.24 17.94
C SER A 185 -14.36 -8.56 18.40
N PRO A 186 -13.55 -9.59 18.69
CA PRO A 186 -14.07 -10.80 19.31
C PRO A 186 -14.66 -10.48 20.68
N ASP A 187 -15.64 -11.25 21.13
CA ASP A 187 -16.33 -11.07 22.40
C ASP A 187 -15.54 -11.64 23.58
N SER A 188 -14.81 -12.73 23.37
CA SER A 188 -14.04 -13.40 24.41
C SER A 188 -12.82 -14.14 23.87
N PHE A 189 -12.00 -14.68 24.77
CA PHE A 189 -10.88 -15.57 24.46
C PHE A 189 -11.10 -16.94 25.08
N LEU A 190 -10.84 -17.98 24.29
CA LEU A 190 -10.98 -19.37 24.68
C LEU A 190 -9.61 -20.03 24.83
N PHE A 191 -9.46 -20.84 25.87
CA PHE A 191 -8.33 -21.74 26.01
C PHE A 191 -8.84 -23.18 26.17
N ASN A 192 -8.46 -24.01 25.21
CA ASN A 192 -8.98 -25.35 24.97
C ASN A 192 -10.51 -25.36 24.79
N ASP A 193 -10.99 -24.47 23.92
CA ASP A 193 -12.39 -24.33 23.49
C ASP A 193 -13.38 -24.01 24.64
N THR A 194 -12.91 -23.31 25.67
CA THR A 194 -13.70 -22.81 26.80
C THR A 194 -13.09 -21.52 27.38
N ASN A 195 -13.91 -20.62 27.92
CA ASN A 195 -13.42 -19.51 28.75
C ASN A 195 -13.40 -19.87 30.25
N LYS A 196 -13.94 -21.04 30.62
CA LYS A 196 -13.94 -21.52 31.99
C LYS A 196 -12.58 -22.13 32.31
N PRO A 197 -11.95 -21.74 33.43
CA PRO A 197 -10.65 -22.28 33.79
C PRO A 197 -10.74 -23.77 34.12
N PHE A 198 -9.70 -24.51 33.77
CA PHE A 198 -9.52 -25.91 34.12
C PHE A 198 -8.21 -26.13 34.88
N ASP A 199 -8.10 -27.29 35.53
CA ASP A 199 -6.89 -27.69 36.24
C ASP A 199 -5.89 -28.33 35.27
N LEU A 200 -4.69 -27.76 35.16
CA LEU A 200 -3.56 -28.44 34.53
C LEU A 200 -2.90 -29.35 35.58
N ARG A 201 -3.09 -30.67 35.44
CA ARG A 201 -2.65 -31.64 36.45
C ARG A 201 -1.29 -32.22 36.11
N LEU A 202 -0.29 -31.99 36.96
CA LEU A 202 1.06 -32.55 36.82
C LEU A 202 1.38 -33.52 37.95
N GLN A 203 2.21 -34.52 37.67
CA GLN A 203 2.84 -35.36 38.69
C GLN A 203 4.25 -34.86 39.00
N LYS A 204 4.72 -35.08 40.23
CA LYS A 204 6.08 -34.72 40.66
C LYS A 204 7.14 -35.40 39.80
N GLY A 205 8.13 -34.63 39.34
CA GLY A 205 9.25 -35.11 38.51
C GLY A 205 8.89 -35.52 37.09
N LYS A 206 7.59 -35.56 36.74
CA LYS A 206 7.09 -36.01 35.43
C LYS A 206 7.14 -34.90 34.39
N ARG A 207 7.48 -35.26 33.15
CA ARG A 207 7.66 -34.33 32.02
C ARG A 207 6.48 -34.44 31.06
N TYR A 208 5.76 -33.34 30.87
CA TYR A 208 4.58 -33.28 30.01
C TYR A 208 4.90 -32.47 28.76
N LEU A 209 4.54 -32.99 27.58
CA LEU A 209 4.59 -32.24 26.33
C LEU A 209 3.23 -31.57 26.08
N LEU A 210 3.17 -30.27 26.25
CA LEU A 210 1.99 -29.47 25.94
C LEU A 210 2.10 -29.02 24.48
N ARG A 211 1.17 -29.49 23.64
CA ARG A 211 1.06 -29.11 22.23
C ARG A 211 -0.07 -28.10 22.09
N ILE A 212 0.26 -26.88 21.70
CA ILE A 212 -0.65 -25.74 21.74
C ILE A 212 -0.78 -25.16 20.33
N VAL A 213 -2.00 -25.04 19.84
CA VAL A 213 -2.31 -24.44 18.53
C VAL A 213 -3.15 -23.18 18.72
N ASN A 214 -2.81 -22.09 18.03
CA ASN A 214 -3.69 -20.94 17.94
C ASN A 214 -4.58 -21.03 16.69
N THR A 215 -5.87 -21.19 16.94
CA THR A 215 -6.93 -21.36 15.93
C THR A 215 -7.87 -20.15 15.87
N ALA A 216 -7.41 -18.99 16.34
CA ALA A 216 -8.09 -17.71 16.29
C ALA A 216 -8.35 -17.24 14.85
N ALA A 217 -9.42 -16.46 14.66
CA ALA A 217 -9.73 -15.77 13.42
C ALA A 217 -8.80 -14.57 13.18
N VAL A 218 -8.37 -13.91 14.26
CA VAL A 218 -7.56 -12.68 14.22
C VAL A 218 -6.40 -12.75 15.21
N ALA A 219 -6.69 -12.98 16.49
CA ALA A 219 -5.80 -12.56 17.55
C ALA A 219 -4.63 -13.51 17.84
N CYS A 220 -3.53 -12.95 18.34
CA CYS A 220 -2.51 -13.73 19.02
C CYS A 220 -2.89 -14.00 20.47
N GLY A 221 -2.47 -15.16 20.98
CA GLY A 221 -2.62 -15.55 22.38
C GLY A 221 -1.27 -15.75 23.07
N GLN A 222 -1.21 -15.29 24.31
CA GLN A 222 -0.09 -15.48 25.23
C GLN A 222 -0.39 -16.65 26.16
N PHE A 223 0.59 -17.50 26.45
CA PHE A 223 0.48 -18.55 27.46
C PHE A 223 1.68 -18.50 28.43
N HIS A 224 1.38 -18.52 29.73
CA HIS A 224 2.36 -18.43 30.81
C HIS A 224 1.93 -19.30 31.99
N ILE A 225 2.91 -19.89 32.71
CA ILE A 225 2.68 -20.65 33.93
C ILE A 225 3.54 -20.04 35.04
N ASP A 226 2.90 -19.51 36.09
CA ASP A 226 3.59 -18.84 37.20
C ASP A 226 4.55 -19.80 37.92
N ASN A 227 5.79 -19.36 38.13
CA ASN A 227 6.90 -20.13 38.70
C ASN A 227 7.36 -21.36 37.89
N TYR A 228 7.03 -21.43 36.60
CA TYR A 228 7.58 -22.44 35.70
C TYR A 228 8.32 -21.81 34.53
N THR A 229 9.42 -22.43 34.15
CA THR A 229 10.06 -22.23 32.86
C THR A 229 9.62 -23.37 31.94
N MET A 230 9.11 -23.03 30.77
CA MET A 230 8.71 -23.98 29.73
C MET A 230 9.88 -24.17 28.76
N SER A 231 10.15 -25.41 28.35
CA SER A 231 11.19 -25.67 27.34
C SER A 231 10.51 -25.90 25.99
N VAL A 232 10.62 -24.93 25.06
CA VAL A 232 10.04 -25.02 23.72
C VAL A 232 10.89 -25.98 22.88
N VAL A 233 10.26 -26.99 22.30
CA VAL A 233 10.94 -28.08 21.55
C VAL A 233 10.44 -28.25 20.12
N GLU A 234 9.34 -27.59 19.75
CA GLU A 234 8.76 -27.66 18.41
C GLU A 234 8.07 -26.34 18.06
N THR A 235 8.18 -25.89 16.80
CA THR A 235 7.46 -24.74 16.23
C THR A 235 6.87 -25.10 14.87
N ASP A 236 5.54 -25.04 14.71
CA ASP A 236 4.82 -25.37 13.47
C ASP A 236 5.26 -26.72 12.88
N GLY A 237 5.27 -27.76 13.72
CA GLY A 237 5.74 -29.10 13.38
C GLY A 237 7.26 -29.26 13.16
N VAL A 238 8.04 -28.18 13.22
CA VAL A 238 9.50 -28.24 13.13
C VAL A 238 10.09 -28.48 14.52
N GLN A 239 10.76 -29.63 14.69
CA GLN A 239 11.50 -29.93 15.90
C GLN A 239 12.73 -29.00 16.02
N ILE A 240 12.90 -28.35 17.17
CA ILE A 240 13.97 -27.39 17.42
C ILE A 240 14.89 -27.83 18.57
N GLN A 241 16.08 -27.23 18.63
CA GLN A 241 16.91 -27.30 19.83
C GLN A 241 16.12 -26.70 21.00
N PRO A 242 15.97 -27.42 22.13
CA PRO A 242 15.19 -26.94 23.26
C PRO A 242 15.62 -25.55 23.69
N LYS A 243 14.66 -24.62 23.78
CA LYS A 243 14.89 -23.24 24.21
C LYS A 243 13.88 -22.87 25.28
N ASP A 244 14.38 -22.38 26.40
CA ASP A 244 13.57 -22.04 27.56
C ASP A 244 12.81 -20.72 27.36
N ALA A 245 11.58 -20.68 27.87
CA ALA A 245 10.67 -19.55 27.79
C ALA A 245 9.80 -19.46 29.05
N ASN A 246 9.57 -18.25 29.56
CA ASN A 246 8.56 -18.05 30.60
C ASN A 246 7.18 -17.82 30.00
N THR A 247 7.11 -17.12 28.86
CA THR A 247 5.87 -16.85 28.13
C THR A 247 6.06 -17.14 26.66
N ILE A 248 5.08 -17.80 26.05
CA ILE A 248 5.00 -18.00 24.61
C ILE A 248 3.87 -17.15 24.02
N LEU A 249 4.08 -16.67 22.79
CA LEU A 249 3.07 -16.00 21.98
C LEU A 249 2.87 -16.81 20.70
N LEU A 250 1.62 -17.13 20.40
CA LEU A 250 1.23 -17.79 19.16
C LEU A 250 0.16 -16.94 18.49
N CYS A 251 0.34 -16.63 17.21
CA CYS A 251 -0.67 -15.93 16.40
C CYS A 251 -1.49 -16.94 15.59
N ALA A 252 -2.60 -16.48 14.99
CA ALA A 252 -3.48 -17.33 14.19
C ALA A 252 -2.68 -18.22 13.21
N GLY A 253 -2.92 -19.53 13.26
CA GLY A 253 -2.25 -20.54 12.44
C GLY A 253 -0.97 -21.12 13.03
N GLN A 254 -0.39 -20.54 14.08
CA GLN A 254 0.86 -21.03 14.67
C GLN A 254 0.62 -22.10 15.74
N SER A 255 1.59 -22.98 15.92
CA SER A 255 1.59 -24.01 16.96
C SER A 255 2.97 -24.21 17.60
N TYR A 256 3.00 -24.47 18.90
CA TYR A 256 4.23 -24.83 19.64
C TYR A 256 4.03 -26.11 20.44
N ALA A 257 5.10 -26.89 20.59
CA ALA A 257 5.19 -27.91 21.63
C ALA A 257 6.20 -27.49 22.70
N VAL A 258 5.76 -27.51 23.96
CA VAL A 258 6.57 -27.10 25.12
C VAL A 258 6.59 -28.18 26.18
N ILE A 259 7.74 -28.39 26.80
CA ILE A 259 7.89 -29.32 27.92
C ILE A 259 7.72 -28.57 29.23
N VAL A 260 6.81 -29.07 30.06
CA VAL A 260 6.61 -28.63 31.45
C VAL A 260 6.95 -29.80 32.37
N THR A 261 7.86 -29.58 33.32
CA THR A 261 8.28 -30.61 34.29
C THR A 261 7.65 -30.33 35.64
N GLY A 262 6.96 -31.31 36.22
CA GLY A 262 6.49 -31.22 37.60
C GLY A 262 7.66 -31.09 38.57
N GLN A 263 7.64 -30.07 39.42
CA GLN A 263 8.60 -29.83 40.48
C GLN A 263 8.60 -30.97 41.51
N GLU A 264 9.77 -31.31 42.03
CA GLU A 264 9.95 -32.33 43.08
C GLU A 264 9.36 -31.89 44.43
N ASP A 265 9.54 -30.60 44.76
CA ASP A 265 9.06 -29.97 45.99
C ASP A 265 8.27 -28.69 45.65
N PRO A 266 6.98 -28.81 45.26
CA PRO A 266 6.18 -27.65 44.90
C PRO A 266 5.93 -26.75 46.12
N LYS A 267 6.53 -25.56 46.12
CA LYS A 267 6.53 -24.62 47.26
C LYS A 267 5.26 -23.75 47.39
N GLY A 268 4.23 -24.02 46.59
CA GLY A 268 2.96 -23.27 46.58
C GLY A 268 2.06 -23.65 45.41
N ALA A 269 0.88 -23.03 45.34
CA ALA A 269 -0.02 -23.16 44.19
C ALA A 269 0.46 -22.27 43.04
N SER A 270 0.57 -22.85 41.84
CA SER A 270 0.84 -22.10 40.61
C SER A 270 -0.43 -21.93 39.80
N ASN A 271 -0.54 -20.79 39.12
CA ASN A 271 -1.59 -20.54 38.14
C ASN A 271 -0.96 -20.49 36.75
N TRP A 272 -1.75 -20.80 35.74
CA TRP A 272 -1.43 -20.51 34.36
C TRP A 272 -2.37 -19.43 33.83
N VAL A 273 -1.94 -18.69 32.82
CA VAL A 273 -2.75 -17.68 32.13
C VAL A 273 -2.63 -17.87 30.63
N ALA A 274 -3.79 -17.87 29.97
CA ALA A 274 -3.93 -17.71 28.53
C ALA A 274 -4.61 -16.36 28.26
N LYS A 275 -3.95 -15.45 27.53
CA LYS A 275 -4.45 -14.08 27.34
C LYS A 275 -4.35 -13.64 25.87
N MET A 276 -5.44 -13.12 25.34
CA MET A 276 -5.46 -12.52 23.99
C MET A 276 -4.65 -11.22 23.96
N ARG A 277 -3.94 -10.96 22.85
CA ARG A 277 -3.44 -9.62 22.55
C ARG A 277 -4.47 -8.82 21.76
N SER A 278 -4.56 -7.53 22.07
CA SER A 278 -5.50 -6.60 21.43
C SER A 278 -4.87 -5.76 20.32
N ASP A 279 -3.59 -5.95 20.00
CA ASP A 279 -2.85 -5.09 19.06
C ASP A 279 -3.18 -5.37 17.59
N MET A 280 -3.91 -6.45 17.31
CA MET A 280 -4.45 -6.78 15.99
C MET A 280 -5.90 -6.33 15.81
N LEU A 281 -6.53 -5.73 16.83
CA LEU A 281 -7.94 -5.34 16.76
C LEU A 281 -8.07 -3.90 16.21
N THR A 282 -8.99 -3.73 15.27
CA THR A 282 -9.34 -2.42 14.68
C THR A 282 -10.34 -1.65 15.52
N ARG A 283 -11.18 -2.38 16.29
CA ARG A 283 -12.14 -1.84 17.24
C ARG A 283 -11.69 -2.06 18.70
N PRO A 284 -12.29 -1.33 19.68
CA PRO A 284 -11.92 -1.47 21.09
C PRO A 284 -12.03 -2.92 21.58
N PRO A 285 -11.00 -3.46 22.26
CA PRO A 285 -11.04 -4.82 22.78
C PRO A 285 -12.13 -4.98 23.86
N PRO A 286 -12.58 -6.21 24.12
CA PRO A 286 -13.36 -6.53 25.32
C PRO A 286 -12.58 -6.24 26.61
N SER A 287 -13.28 -6.35 27.74
CA SER A 287 -12.65 -6.24 29.06
C SER A 287 -11.51 -7.25 29.25
N ASP A 288 -10.52 -6.90 30.07
CA ASP A 288 -9.41 -7.80 30.43
C ASP A 288 -9.91 -9.18 30.90
N ASP A 289 -11.02 -9.22 31.64
CA ASP A 289 -11.64 -10.45 32.15
C ASP A 289 -12.16 -11.36 31.02
N ALA A 290 -12.73 -10.78 29.96
CA ALA A 290 -13.28 -11.53 28.84
C ALA A 290 -12.18 -12.13 27.94
N ILE A 291 -11.00 -11.51 27.93
CA ILE A 291 -9.89 -11.89 27.06
C ILE A 291 -8.80 -12.70 27.76
N THR A 292 -9.02 -13.05 29.03
CA THR A 292 -8.02 -13.71 29.89
C THR A 292 -8.62 -14.92 30.60
N VAL A 293 -8.04 -16.10 30.38
CA VAL A 293 -8.39 -17.33 31.09
C VAL A 293 -7.26 -17.68 32.06
N ILE A 294 -7.56 -17.75 33.36
CA ILE A 294 -6.59 -18.07 34.42
C ILE A 294 -7.03 -19.35 35.12
N GLY A 295 -6.30 -20.43 34.91
CA GLY A 295 -6.52 -21.70 35.59
C GLY A 295 -5.43 -22.06 36.58
N LYS A 296 -5.64 -23.17 37.27
CA LYS A 296 -4.72 -23.68 38.30
C LYS A 296 -3.81 -24.74 37.70
N LEU A 297 -2.57 -24.79 38.17
CA LEU A 297 -1.69 -25.94 38.03
C LEU A 297 -1.70 -26.70 39.35
N VAL A 298 -2.15 -27.96 39.31
CA VAL A 298 -2.32 -28.80 40.51
C VAL A 298 -1.47 -30.06 40.42
N TYR A 299 -0.97 -30.52 41.57
CA TYR A 299 -0.25 -31.79 41.65
C TYR A 299 -1.22 -32.93 41.95
N SER A 300 -1.21 -33.99 41.15
CA SER A 300 -1.96 -35.21 41.47
C SER A 300 -1.26 -35.98 42.58
N LEU A 301 -1.59 -35.66 43.83
CA LEU A 301 -1.27 -36.50 44.98
C LEU A 301 -2.43 -37.48 45.24
N ILE A 302 -2.08 -38.64 45.79
CA ILE A 302 -3.04 -39.58 46.37
C ILE A 302 -3.82 -38.82 47.47
N ASP A 303 -5.15 -38.90 47.37
CA ASP A 303 -6.21 -38.38 48.24
C ASP A 303 -6.57 -36.88 48.18
N ASP A 304 -7.75 -36.65 47.61
CA ASP A 304 -8.62 -35.46 47.58
C ASP A 304 -9.03 -34.89 48.98
N ILE A 305 -8.24 -35.08 50.06
CA ILE A 305 -8.76 -34.90 51.43
C ILE A 305 -8.09 -33.79 52.29
N LEU A 306 -6.95 -33.18 51.91
CA LEU A 306 -6.24 -32.32 52.90
C LEU A 306 -5.70 -30.93 52.50
N ASN A 307 -5.96 -30.36 51.32
CA ASN A 307 -5.13 -29.22 50.86
C ASN A 307 -5.82 -27.94 50.38
N ASP A 308 -7.04 -27.61 50.81
CA ASP A 308 -7.65 -26.31 50.46
C ASP A 308 -7.09 -25.10 51.25
N ASP A 309 -6.60 -25.30 52.48
CA ASP A 309 -6.19 -24.17 53.35
C ASP A 309 -4.67 -23.85 53.34
N ILE A 310 -3.79 -24.80 53.00
CA ILE A 310 -2.32 -24.58 53.08
C ILE A 310 -1.74 -24.00 51.78
N PHE A 311 -2.39 -24.22 50.63
CA PHE A 311 -1.89 -23.79 49.32
C PHE A 311 -2.30 -22.37 48.90
N ASN A 312 -3.14 -21.68 49.68
CA ASN A 312 -3.67 -20.34 49.35
C ASN A 312 -2.76 -19.16 49.77
N THR A 313 -1.63 -19.41 50.45
CA THR A 313 -0.98 -18.34 51.25
C THR A 313 0.24 -17.68 50.59
N VAL A 314 0.77 -18.16 49.45
CA VAL A 314 1.88 -17.48 48.75
C VAL A 314 1.85 -17.69 47.22
N SER A 315 0.79 -17.23 46.54
CA SER A 315 0.88 -16.98 45.09
C SER A 315 0.63 -15.51 44.79
N ARG A 316 1.52 -14.90 44.00
CA ARG A 316 1.17 -13.66 43.30
C ARG A 316 0.03 -14.05 42.36
N LYS A 317 -1.22 -13.84 42.79
CA LYS A 317 -2.38 -14.19 41.97
C LYS A 317 -2.23 -13.50 40.61
N LEU A 318 -2.03 -14.29 39.55
CA LEU A 318 -2.27 -13.83 38.20
C LEU A 318 -3.67 -13.19 38.19
N THR A 319 -3.78 -12.01 37.61
CA THR A 319 -5.05 -11.30 37.45
C THR A 319 -5.25 -11.03 35.96
N PRO A 320 -6.48 -10.73 35.53
CA PRO A 320 -6.75 -10.32 34.15
C PRO A 320 -5.90 -9.13 33.69
N SER A 321 -5.45 -8.27 34.61
CA SER A 321 -4.52 -7.16 34.33
C SER A 321 -3.06 -7.57 34.10
N TRP A 322 -2.74 -8.88 34.20
CA TRP A 322 -1.39 -9.41 33.99
C TRP A 322 -0.84 -9.04 32.61
N LYS A 323 0.48 -8.81 32.56
CA LYS A 323 1.24 -8.52 31.36
C LYS A 323 2.50 -9.37 31.36
N ALA A 324 2.81 -9.96 30.20
CA ALA A 324 4.05 -10.67 29.98
C ALA A 324 5.26 -9.73 30.22
N THR A 325 6.27 -10.22 30.93
CA THR A 325 7.54 -9.52 31.17
C THR A 325 8.54 -9.72 30.03
N ASP A 326 8.48 -10.89 29.41
CA ASP A 326 9.35 -11.37 28.35
C ASP A 326 8.54 -12.31 27.46
N MET A 327 8.93 -12.41 26.19
CA MET A 327 8.30 -13.30 25.21
C MET A 327 9.35 -14.20 24.60
N PHE A 328 8.97 -15.45 24.32
CA PHE A 328 9.75 -16.34 23.49
C PHE A 328 10.06 -15.70 22.12
N ASP A 329 11.35 -15.61 21.80
CA ASP A 329 11.83 -15.19 20.49
C ASP A 329 11.92 -16.42 19.57
N ASP A 330 10.98 -16.48 18.63
CA ASP A 330 10.84 -17.53 17.62
C ASP A 330 11.82 -17.37 16.45
N PHE A 331 12.40 -16.19 16.24
CA PHE A 331 13.33 -15.95 15.13
C PHE A 331 14.69 -16.62 15.35
N SER A 332 15.19 -16.63 16.58
CA SER A 332 16.53 -17.14 16.92
C SER A 332 16.60 -18.63 17.28
N VAL A 333 15.49 -19.38 17.15
CA VAL A 333 15.50 -20.83 17.38
C VAL A 333 16.24 -21.57 16.26
N LYS A 334 16.82 -22.72 16.58
CA LYS A 334 17.55 -23.55 15.61
C LYS A 334 16.84 -24.88 15.41
N PRO A 335 16.47 -25.25 14.17
CA PRO A 335 15.90 -26.57 13.89
C PRO A 335 16.89 -27.70 14.21
N LEU A 336 16.37 -28.86 14.61
CA LEU A 336 17.19 -30.04 14.92
C LEU A 336 17.89 -30.63 13.68
N ASP A 337 17.32 -30.44 12.50
CA ASP A 337 17.91 -30.88 11.23
C ASP A 337 19.19 -30.09 10.86
N GLY A 338 19.44 -28.96 11.53
CA GLY A 338 20.61 -28.10 11.30
C GLY A 338 20.69 -27.55 9.88
N GLN A 339 19.56 -27.43 9.16
CA GLN A 339 19.57 -26.95 7.78
C GLN A 339 20.18 -25.55 7.71
N LYS A 340 21.32 -25.44 7.02
CA LYS A 340 21.99 -24.16 6.79
C LYS A 340 21.14 -23.24 5.93
N LEU A 341 21.38 -21.94 6.05
CA LEU A 341 20.80 -20.90 5.21
C LEU A 341 20.82 -21.30 3.73
N LEU A 342 19.65 -21.29 3.10
CA LEU A 342 19.51 -21.56 1.67
C LEU A 342 20.13 -20.41 0.86
N THR A 343 21.18 -20.74 0.11
CA THR A 343 21.90 -19.82 -0.80
C THR A 343 22.44 -20.59 -2.02
N PRO A 344 22.64 -19.91 -3.17
CA PRO A 344 22.16 -18.56 -3.49
C PRO A 344 20.63 -18.51 -3.62
N VAL A 345 20.05 -17.31 -3.67
CA VAL A 345 18.64 -17.13 -4.03
C VAL A 345 18.52 -17.14 -5.54
N ASP A 346 17.63 -17.98 -6.07
CA ASP A 346 17.38 -18.10 -7.51
C ASP A 346 16.19 -17.24 -7.96
N ASN A 347 15.19 -17.09 -7.09
CA ASN A 347 13.95 -16.37 -7.38
C ASN A 347 13.56 -15.49 -6.18
N ASN A 348 13.29 -14.21 -6.39
CA ASN A 348 12.93 -13.27 -5.32
C ASN A 348 11.56 -12.64 -5.60
N ILE A 349 10.58 -12.97 -4.75
CA ILE A 349 9.21 -12.50 -4.79
C ILE A 349 9.06 -11.39 -3.76
N VAL A 350 8.65 -10.19 -4.21
CA VAL A 350 8.40 -9.06 -3.32
C VAL A 350 6.89 -8.85 -3.19
N LEU A 351 6.42 -8.85 -1.95
CA LEU A 351 5.00 -8.69 -1.61
C LEU A 351 4.86 -7.56 -0.59
N THR A 352 3.99 -6.60 -0.86
CA THR A 352 3.65 -5.52 0.09
C THR A 352 2.21 -5.69 0.52
N THR A 353 1.97 -5.74 1.83
CA THR A 353 0.60 -5.69 2.36
C THR A 353 -0.01 -4.32 2.08
N ASN A 354 -1.26 -4.30 1.66
CA ASN A 354 -1.94 -3.07 1.32
C ASN A 354 -3.40 -3.17 1.74
N GLN A 355 -3.94 -2.15 2.40
CA GLN A 355 -5.37 -1.98 2.68
C GLN A 355 -5.90 -0.82 1.85
N THR A 356 -6.74 -1.12 0.87
CA THR A 356 -7.22 -0.16 -0.11
C THR A 356 -8.74 -0.27 -0.26
N TYR A 357 -9.42 0.88 -0.27
CA TYR A 357 -10.83 0.95 -0.64
C TYR A 357 -11.00 0.88 -2.15
N PHE A 358 -11.80 -0.08 -2.61
CA PHE A 358 -12.18 -0.23 -4.01
C PHE A 358 -13.62 0.27 -4.17
N GLU A 359 -13.83 1.30 -5.00
CA GLU A 359 -15.13 1.95 -5.13
C GLU A 359 -16.23 0.96 -5.58
N GLY A 360 -17.36 1.00 -4.90
CA GLY A 360 -18.50 0.09 -5.14
C GLY A 360 -18.27 -1.36 -4.70
N ILE A 361 -17.08 -1.66 -4.19
CA ILE A 361 -16.65 -3.00 -3.79
C ILE A 361 -16.46 -3.06 -2.27
N GLY A 362 -15.85 -2.03 -1.68
CA GLY A 362 -15.48 -1.99 -0.26
C GLY A 362 -13.97 -2.04 -0.05
N THR A 363 -13.56 -1.98 1.22
CA THR A 363 -12.14 -2.14 1.57
C THR A 363 -11.67 -3.57 1.33
N ARG A 364 -10.53 -3.71 0.70
CA ARG A 364 -9.85 -4.99 0.47
C ARG A 364 -8.41 -4.90 0.92
N THR A 365 -7.81 -6.05 1.17
CA THR A 365 -6.48 -6.12 1.80
C THR A 365 -5.50 -6.90 0.93
N PRO A 366 -5.17 -6.45 -0.30
CA PRO A 366 -4.29 -7.19 -1.20
C PRO A 366 -2.87 -7.42 -0.69
N LEU A 367 -2.23 -8.45 -1.26
CA LEU A 367 -0.79 -8.46 -1.43
C LEU A 367 -0.49 -7.79 -2.78
N ASN A 368 0.26 -6.69 -2.75
CA ASN A 368 0.53 -5.77 -3.86
C ASN A 368 -0.71 -4.95 -4.29
N ALA A 369 -0.98 -4.90 -5.59
CA ALA A 369 -1.88 -3.90 -6.16
C ALA A 369 -3.35 -4.33 -6.25
N GLN A 370 -3.65 -5.63 -6.25
CA GLN A 370 -4.99 -6.16 -6.50
C GLN A 370 -5.32 -7.28 -5.52
N PRO A 371 -6.56 -7.34 -4.98
CA PRO A 371 -6.94 -8.39 -4.06
C PRO A 371 -6.99 -9.73 -4.77
N TRP A 372 -6.61 -10.78 -4.06
CA TRP A 372 -6.84 -12.14 -4.51
C TRP A 372 -8.34 -12.37 -4.68
N VAL A 373 -8.75 -12.90 -5.84
CA VAL A 373 -10.13 -13.27 -6.13
C VAL A 373 -10.21 -14.74 -6.56
N PRO A 374 -11.26 -15.48 -6.13
CA PRO A 374 -11.43 -16.87 -6.52
C PRO A 374 -11.43 -17.06 -8.05
N PRO A 375 -10.62 -17.98 -8.60
CA PRO A 375 -10.58 -18.24 -10.03
C PRO A 375 -11.80 -19.07 -10.48
N ARG A 376 -12.10 -19.04 -11.79
CA ARG A 376 -13.20 -19.84 -12.39
C ARG A 376 -12.88 -21.34 -12.49
N VAL A 377 -11.60 -21.64 -12.61
CA VAL A 377 -11.02 -22.98 -12.60
C VAL A 377 -10.04 -23.01 -11.42
N PRO A 378 -10.12 -23.98 -10.50
CA PRO A 378 -9.14 -24.08 -9.43
C PRO A 378 -7.71 -24.07 -9.99
N SER A 379 -6.81 -23.33 -9.35
CA SER A 379 -5.45 -23.10 -9.85
C SER A 379 -4.68 -24.40 -10.12
N LEU A 380 -4.82 -25.41 -9.25
CA LEU A 380 -4.24 -26.74 -9.48
C LEU A 380 -4.87 -27.45 -10.68
N TYR A 381 -6.16 -27.27 -10.94
CA TYR A 381 -6.83 -27.89 -12.08
C TYR A 381 -6.40 -27.21 -13.39
N THR A 382 -6.14 -25.91 -13.33
CA THR A 382 -5.47 -25.17 -14.41
C THR A 382 -4.09 -25.76 -14.68
N ALA A 383 -3.27 -25.96 -13.65
CA ALA A 383 -1.95 -26.57 -13.78
C ALA A 383 -2.03 -27.99 -14.37
N LEU A 384 -2.88 -28.86 -13.82
CA LEU A 384 -3.07 -30.26 -14.26
C LEU A 384 -3.59 -30.41 -15.69
N THR A 385 -4.22 -29.38 -16.26
CA THR A 385 -4.85 -29.47 -17.60
C THR A 385 -4.13 -28.65 -18.66
N THR A 386 -3.27 -27.71 -18.25
CA THR A 386 -2.51 -26.87 -19.18
C THR A 386 -1.01 -27.11 -19.10
N HIS A 387 -0.49 -27.57 -17.95
CA HIS A 387 0.94 -27.66 -17.63
C HIS A 387 1.72 -26.38 -17.95
N SER A 388 1.04 -25.23 -17.91
CA SER A 388 1.60 -23.97 -18.37
C SER A 388 2.49 -23.34 -17.30
N THR A 389 3.67 -22.92 -17.70
CA THR A 389 4.59 -22.08 -16.91
C THR A 389 4.35 -20.58 -17.13
N ASP A 390 3.28 -20.20 -17.82
CA ASP A 390 2.90 -18.79 -18.02
C ASP A 390 1.94 -18.37 -16.91
N ALA A 391 2.35 -17.37 -16.12
CA ALA A 391 1.55 -16.78 -15.04
C ALA A 391 0.17 -16.29 -15.52
N ALA A 392 0.07 -15.77 -16.76
CA ALA A 392 -1.19 -15.31 -17.32
C ALA A 392 -2.23 -16.44 -17.45
N THR A 393 -1.77 -17.69 -17.57
CA THR A 393 -2.65 -18.87 -17.66
C THR A 393 -3.50 -19.07 -16.40
N TYR A 394 -2.98 -18.66 -15.25
CA TYR A 394 -3.64 -18.79 -13.95
C TYR A 394 -4.50 -17.57 -13.59
N GLY A 395 -4.25 -16.44 -14.26
CA GLY A 395 -5.04 -15.23 -14.20
C GLY A 395 -4.52 -14.20 -13.19
N PRO A 396 -4.64 -12.90 -13.51
CA PRO A 396 -4.09 -11.83 -12.67
C PRO A 396 -4.75 -11.75 -11.29
N GLY A 397 -6.01 -12.18 -11.17
CA GLY A 397 -6.77 -12.13 -9.94
C GLY A 397 -6.27 -13.04 -8.83
N ILE A 398 -5.43 -14.04 -9.12
CA ILE A 398 -4.90 -14.93 -8.07
C ILE A 398 -3.47 -14.58 -7.63
N ASN A 399 -2.92 -13.48 -8.15
CA ASN A 399 -1.53 -13.05 -7.94
C ASN A 399 -0.53 -14.24 -8.10
N PRO A 400 -0.43 -14.82 -9.32
CA PRO A 400 0.32 -16.04 -9.55
C PRO A 400 1.83 -15.80 -9.67
N TRP A 401 2.62 -16.60 -8.95
CA TRP A 401 4.08 -16.62 -9.02
C TRP A 401 4.55 -18.00 -9.45
N ILE A 402 5.16 -18.08 -10.64
CA ILE A 402 5.69 -19.34 -11.16
C ILE A 402 7.11 -19.54 -10.63
N VAL A 403 7.39 -20.72 -10.05
CA VAL A 403 8.71 -21.07 -9.52
C VAL A 403 9.13 -22.45 -10.03
N THR A 404 10.43 -22.65 -10.25
CA THR A 404 10.99 -23.87 -10.86
C THR A 404 11.56 -24.80 -9.80
N SER A 405 11.36 -26.11 -9.98
CA SER A 405 11.83 -27.13 -9.06
C SER A 405 13.35 -27.09 -8.98
N GLY A 406 13.86 -26.97 -7.77
CA GLY A 406 15.26 -26.81 -7.44
C GLY A 406 15.61 -25.41 -6.97
N GLU A 407 14.84 -24.38 -7.37
CA GLU A 407 15.09 -22.98 -7.00
C GLU A 407 15.01 -22.78 -5.49
N VAL A 408 15.94 -21.98 -4.96
CA VAL A 408 15.76 -21.29 -3.69
C VAL A 408 14.92 -20.05 -3.95
N VAL A 409 13.68 -20.08 -3.48
CA VAL A 409 12.73 -18.98 -3.60
C VAL A 409 12.78 -18.16 -2.32
N GLN A 410 13.00 -16.86 -2.47
CA GLN A 410 12.87 -15.86 -1.42
C GLN A 410 11.53 -15.14 -1.54
N ILE A 411 10.80 -15.01 -0.44
CA ILE A 411 9.66 -14.10 -0.34
C ILE A 411 10.05 -12.99 0.64
N HIS A 412 10.13 -11.77 0.12
CA HIS A 412 10.34 -10.54 0.87
C HIS A 412 8.99 -9.85 1.05
N MET A 413 8.53 -9.77 2.29
CA MET A 413 7.29 -9.11 2.66
C MET A 413 7.53 -7.77 3.34
N GLU A 414 6.79 -6.77 2.90
CA GLU A 414 6.75 -5.42 3.49
C GLU A 414 5.36 -5.12 4.07
N ASN A 415 5.34 -4.55 5.27
CA ASN A 415 4.13 -4.13 5.96
C ASN A 415 4.17 -2.65 6.33
N PRO A 416 3.63 -1.76 5.48
CA PRO A 416 3.54 -0.33 5.78
C PRO A 416 2.38 0.01 6.75
N HIS A 417 1.62 -0.97 7.22
CA HIS A 417 0.44 -0.77 8.06
C HIS A 417 0.74 -0.95 9.56
N GLN A 418 -0.11 -0.34 10.38
CA GLN A 418 0.01 -0.33 11.84
C GLN A 418 -0.33 -1.65 12.53
N TYR A 419 -0.83 -2.64 11.79
CA TYR A 419 -1.25 -3.92 12.31
C TYR A 419 -0.34 -5.04 11.79
N PRO A 420 0.08 -5.98 12.64
CA PRO A 420 0.87 -7.12 12.19
C PRO A 420 0.02 -8.15 11.45
N HIS A 421 0.65 -8.97 10.60
CA HIS A 421 -0.03 -9.98 9.81
C HIS A 421 0.61 -11.37 9.98
N PRO A 422 -0.09 -12.38 10.55
CA PRO A 422 0.34 -13.76 10.47
C PRO A 422 0.16 -14.25 9.03
N MET A 423 1.22 -14.76 8.42
CA MET A 423 1.28 -15.23 7.03
C MET A 423 1.61 -16.72 7.03
N HIS A 424 0.96 -17.49 6.16
CA HIS A 424 1.11 -18.94 6.05
C HIS A 424 1.40 -19.34 4.60
N LEU A 425 2.29 -20.32 4.40
CA LEU A 425 2.59 -20.93 3.10
C LEU A 425 2.21 -22.42 3.12
N HIS A 426 1.33 -22.82 2.21
CA HIS A 426 0.97 -24.22 2.03
C HIS A 426 2.13 -25.03 1.42
N GLY A 427 2.15 -26.34 1.66
CA GLY A 427 3.03 -27.30 0.97
C GLY A 427 4.51 -27.24 1.34
N HIS A 428 4.94 -26.26 2.14
CA HIS A 428 6.34 -25.98 2.44
C HIS A 428 6.57 -25.60 3.90
N ILE A 429 7.76 -25.94 4.39
CA ILE A 429 8.37 -25.29 5.55
C ILE A 429 9.46 -24.36 5.00
N PHE A 430 9.43 -23.10 5.42
CA PHE A 430 10.41 -22.09 5.00
C PHE A 430 11.35 -21.71 6.14
N GLN A 431 12.52 -21.19 5.78
CA GLN A 431 13.45 -20.51 6.66
C GLN A 431 13.03 -19.05 6.86
N ILE A 432 13.04 -18.55 8.09
CA ILE A 432 12.91 -17.11 8.37
C ILE A 432 14.31 -16.53 8.48
N VAL A 433 14.70 -15.72 7.50
CA VAL A 433 16.09 -15.28 7.34
C VAL A 433 16.29 -13.82 7.77
N ALA A 434 15.23 -13.01 7.74
CA ALA A 434 15.22 -11.66 8.31
C ALA A 434 13.81 -11.28 8.77
N LYS A 435 13.70 -10.45 9.81
CA LYS A 435 12.45 -9.94 10.36
C LYS A 435 12.77 -8.69 11.19
N GLY A 436 12.03 -7.60 10.98
CA GLY A 436 12.32 -6.35 11.67
C GLY A 436 11.26 -5.26 11.47
N GLU A 437 11.51 -4.11 12.08
CA GLU A 437 10.75 -2.87 11.86
C GLU A 437 11.40 -2.05 10.73
N GLY A 438 10.64 -1.14 10.13
CA GLY A 438 11.04 -0.35 8.97
C GLY A 438 11.08 -1.16 7.68
N ASP A 439 11.79 -0.63 6.69
CA ASP A 439 12.06 -1.33 5.43
C ASP A 439 13.28 -2.24 5.58
N TRP A 440 13.31 -3.37 4.85
CA TRP A 440 14.51 -4.21 4.83
C TRP A 440 15.65 -3.54 4.06
N ASP A 441 16.84 -3.47 4.66
CA ASP A 441 18.05 -2.86 4.07
C ASP A 441 18.75 -3.73 3.01
N GLY A 442 18.24 -4.94 2.75
CA GLY A 442 18.83 -5.91 1.83
C GLY A 442 20.12 -6.57 2.33
N ASN A 443 20.48 -6.38 3.60
CA ASN A 443 21.75 -6.89 4.13
C ASN A 443 21.66 -8.38 4.45
N GLU A 444 22.10 -9.22 3.52
CA GLU A 444 22.13 -10.67 3.72
C GLU A 444 23.27 -11.15 4.64
N SER A 445 24.28 -10.31 4.91
CA SER A 445 25.46 -10.73 5.69
C SER A 445 25.17 -10.99 7.16
N ILE A 446 24.06 -10.46 7.67
CA ILE A 446 23.60 -10.64 9.05
C ILE A 446 22.57 -11.77 9.20
N MET A 447 22.24 -12.48 8.12
CA MET A 447 21.34 -13.62 8.18
C MET A 447 21.94 -14.75 9.03
N PRO A 448 21.12 -15.47 9.82
CA PRO A 448 21.61 -16.57 10.65
C PRO A 448 22.15 -17.71 9.79
N GLU A 449 23.29 -18.30 10.19
CA GLU A 449 23.89 -19.47 9.48
C GLU A 449 22.91 -20.65 9.44
N VAL A 450 22.15 -20.83 10.51
CA VAL A 450 21.08 -21.84 10.65
C VAL A 450 19.81 -21.09 11.04
N PRO A 451 18.99 -20.66 10.06
CA PRO A 451 17.74 -19.94 10.31
C PRO A 451 16.69 -20.80 11.01
N SER A 452 15.76 -20.14 11.71
CA SER A 452 14.54 -20.78 12.19
C SER A 452 13.68 -21.24 11.01
N LYS A 453 12.86 -22.28 11.22
CA LYS A 453 12.03 -22.90 10.19
C LYS A 453 10.61 -23.10 10.69
N ARG A 454 9.62 -22.83 9.84
CA ARG A 454 8.18 -22.99 10.12
C ARG A 454 7.32 -22.84 8.85
N ASP A 455 6.00 -23.04 8.95
CA ASP A 455 5.04 -22.81 7.86
C ASP A 455 4.27 -21.48 7.98
N GLY A 456 4.34 -20.80 9.13
CA GLY A 456 3.69 -19.51 9.34
C GLY A 456 4.57 -18.50 10.07
N LEU A 457 4.44 -17.20 9.82
CA LEU A 457 5.21 -16.15 10.51
C LEU A 457 4.41 -14.86 10.65
N VAL A 458 4.74 -14.05 11.64
CA VAL A 458 4.13 -12.72 11.80
C VAL A 458 5.02 -11.66 11.16
N VAL A 459 4.49 -10.98 10.14
CA VAL A 459 5.09 -9.74 9.62
C VAL A 459 4.76 -8.62 10.60
N PRO A 460 5.75 -7.97 11.23
CA PRO A 460 5.50 -6.90 12.20
C PRO A 460 4.73 -5.72 11.59
N ALA A 461 4.04 -4.95 12.42
CA ALA A 461 3.50 -3.65 12.01
C ALA A 461 4.64 -2.69 11.63
N TYR A 462 4.45 -1.89 10.58
CA TYR A 462 5.47 -0.97 10.06
C TYR A 462 6.85 -1.64 9.89
N GLY A 463 6.86 -2.86 9.35
CA GLY A 463 8.04 -3.72 9.34
C GLY A 463 8.05 -4.70 8.18
N TYR A 464 9.01 -5.63 8.23
CA TYR A 464 9.26 -6.57 7.15
C TYR A 464 9.53 -7.98 7.67
N ALA A 465 9.42 -8.96 6.76
CA ALA A 465 9.93 -10.30 6.97
C ALA A 465 10.44 -10.89 5.64
N VAL A 466 11.51 -11.68 5.71
CA VAL A 466 12.10 -12.36 4.57
C VAL A 466 12.18 -13.84 4.87
N ILE A 467 11.62 -14.66 3.98
CA ILE A 467 11.65 -16.11 4.07
C ILE A 467 12.29 -16.74 2.85
N ARG A 468 12.85 -17.94 3.03
CA ARG A 468 13.39 -18.75 1.94
C ARG A 468 12.90 -20.18 2.03
N PHE A 469 12.46 -20.75 0.91
CA PHE A 469 12.19 -22.17 0.78
C PHE A 469 12.80 -22.71 -0.49
N LYS A 470 12.94 -24.04 -0.55
CA LYS A 470 13.37 -24.71 -1.77
C LYS A 470 12.13 -25.21 -2.48
N ALA A 471 11.92 -24.81 -3.73
CA ALA A 471 10.89 -25.38 -4.59
C ALA A 471 11.25 -26.85 -4.87
N ASN A 472 10.71 -27.79 -4.10
CA ASN A 472 10.93 -29.23 -4.23
C ASN A 472 9.65 -30.07 -4.13
N ASN A 473 8.50 -29.42 -4.21
CA ASN A 473 7.17 -30.00 -4.10
C ASN A 473 6.27 -29.44 -5.22
N PRO A 474 6.40 -29.92 -6.47
CA PRO A 474 5.60 -29.44 -7.59
C PRO A 474 4.10 -29.44 -7.27
N GLY A 475 3.43 -28.32 -7.50
CA GLY A 475 2.10 -28.11 -6.97
C GLY A 475 1.62 -26.68 -7.13
N VAL A 476 0.47 -26.38 -6.54
CA VAL A 476 -0.05 -25.02 -6.44
C VAL A 476 -0.32 -24.76 -4.97
N TRP A 477 0.41 -23.82 -4.41
CA TRP A 477 0.47 -23.56 -2.97
C TRP A 477 -0.05 -22.17 -2.66
N PHE A 478 -0.96 -22.10 -1.69
CA PHE A 478 -1.54 -20.84 -1.27
C PHE A 478 -0.59 -20.14 -0.29
N PHE A 479 -0.36 -18.84 -0.50
CA PHE A 479 0.39 -17.99 0.42
C PHE A 479 -0.51 -16.85 0.87
N HIS A 480 -0.89 -16.80 2.14
CA HIS A 480 -1.93 -15.87 2.58
C HIS A 480 -1.81 -15.45 4.05
N CYS A 481 -2.50 -14.37 4.40
CA CYS A 481 -2.69 -14.00 5.79
C CYS A 481 -3.63 -14.97 6.48
N HIS A 482 -3.28 -15.39 7.70
CA HIS A 482 -4.10 -16.25 8.52
C HIS A 482 -5.14 -15.49 9.37
N ILE A 483 -5.25 -14.17 9.16
CA ILE A 483 -6.43 -13.41 9.61
C ILE A 483 -7.53 -13.65 8.59
N ASP A 484 -8.62 -14.27 9.04
CA ASP A 484 -9.64 -14.83 8.14
C ASP A 484 -10.39 -13.75 7.35
N PHE A 485 -10.68 -12.61 8.00
CA PHE A 485 -11.20 -11.41 7.33
C PHE A 485 -10.26 -10.94 6.20
N HIS A 486 -8.96 -10.89 6.45
CA HIS A 486 -7.98 -10.44 5.46
C HIS A 486 -7.85 -11.42 4.29
N LEU A 487 -7.91 -12.73 4.54
CA LEU A 487 -7.92 -13.75 3.50
C LEU A 487 -9.14 -13.57 2.58
N VAL A 488 -10.33 -13.40 3.16
CA VAL A 488 -11.57 -13.17 2.40
C VAL A 488 -11.52 -11.84 1.64
N ALA A 489 -10.87 -10.81 2.19
CA ALA A 489 -10.58 -9.55 1.50
C ALA A 489 -9.44 -9.62 0.48
N GLY A 490 -8.80 -10.78 0.31
CA GLY A 490 -7.84 -11.03 -0.76
C GLY A 490 -6.36 -10.84 -0.40
N MET A 491 -5.97 -10.93 0.87
CA MET A 491 -4.55 -10.90 1.29
C MET A 491 -3.87 -12.23 0.99
N ALA A 492 -3.70 -12.52 -0.30
CA ALA A 492 -3.10 -13.77 -0.73
C ALA A 492 -2.36 -13.66 -2.07
N ALA A 493 -1.48 -14.63 -2.30
CA ALA A 493 -0.77 -14.91 -3.53
C ALA A 493 -0.76 -16.42 -3.78
N THR A 494 -0.56 -16.82 -5.03
CA THR A 494 -0.54 -18.25 -5.41
C THR A 494 0.83 -18.62 -5.96
N ILE A 495 1.53 -19.53 -5.28
CA ILE A 495 2.79 -20.07 -5.77
C ILE A 495 2.48 -21.28 -6.66
N VAL A 496 2.83 -21.20 -7.94
CA VAL A 496 2.66 -22.28 -8.91
C VAL A 496 4.04 -22.88 -9.16
N GLU A 497 4.27 -24.03 -8.55
CA GLU A 497 5.56 -24.69 -8.55
C GLU A 497 5.63 -25.78 -9.61
N SER A 498 6.46 -25.56 -10.63
CA SER A 498 6.75 -26.53 -11.70
C SER A 498 5.52 -27.26 -12.23
N PRO A 499 4.52 -26.55 -12.78
CA PRO A 499 3.26 -27.14 -13.24
C PRO A 499 3.46 -28.22 -14.31
N GLU A 500 4.57 -28.19 -15.04
CA GLU A 500 5.01 -29.20 -16.01
C GLU A 500 5.45 -30.53 -15.37
N LEU A 501 5.81 -30.52 -14.08
CA LEU A 501 6.21 -31.72 -13.32
C LEU A 501 5.04 -32.34 -12.53
N ILE A 502 3.91 -31.64 -12.44
CA ILE A 502 2.73 -32.16 -11.75
C ILE A 502 2.15 -33.32 -12.57
N SER A 503 2.15 -34.50 -11.97
CA SER A 503 1.63 -35.71 -12.59
C SER A 503 0.16 -35.96 -12.25
N GLY A 504 -0.53 -36.74 -13.09
CA GLY A 504 -1.91 -37.14 -12.86
C GLY A 504 -2.92 -36.30 -13.63
N SER A 505 -4.18 -36.37 -13.21
CA SER A 505 -5.28 -35.64 -13.81
C SER A 505 -6.22 -35.16 -12.73
N VAL A 506 -7.07 -34.17 -13.04
CA VAL A 506 -8.09 -33.69 -12.10
C VAL A 506 -8.94 -34.88 -11.62
N PRO A 507 -8.99 -35.17 -10.30
CA PRO A 507 -9.70 -36.32 -9.78
C PRO A 507 -11.18 -36.29 -10.13
N ALA A 508 -11.78 -37.47 -10.40
CA ALA A 508 -13.19 -37.56 -10.74
C ALA A 508 -14.11 -36.96 -9.66
N ALA A 509 -13.79 -37.17 -8.38
CA ALA A 509 -14.50 -36.55 -7.27
C ALA A 509 -14.39 -35.02 -7.30
N GLY A 510 -13.21 -34.47 -7.59
CA GLY A 510 -13.00 -33.02 -7.73
C GLY A 510 -13.76 -32.42 -8.90
N LYS A 511 -13.82 -33.11 -10.04
CA LYS A 511 -14.67 -32.71 -11.18
C LYS A 511 -16.14 -32.69 -10.79
N ALA A 512 -16.63 -33.72 -10.09
CA ALA A 512 -18.01 -33.79 -9.64
C ALA A 512 -18.39 -32.64 -8.70
N LEU A 513 -17.47 -32.18 -7.83
CA LEU A 513 -17.69 -30.96 -7.03
C LEU A 513 -17.83 -29.72 -7.92
N CYS A 514 -16.95 -29.54 -8.90
CA CYS A 514 -17.02 -28.41 -9.81
C CYS A 514 -18.29 -28.41 -10.67
N ASP A 515 -18.66 -29.56 -11.23
CA ASP A 515 -19.86 -29.73 -12.07
C ASP A 515 -21.13 -29.40 -11.28
N ALA A 516 -21.23 -29.88 -10.04
CA ALA A 516 -22.34 -29.56 -9.14
C ALA A 516 -22.43 -28.06 -8.80
N GLY A 517 -21.31 -27.35 -8.89
CA GLY A 517 -21.25 -25.91 -8.65
C GLY A 517 -21.23 -25.02 -9.87
N ASN A 518 -21.40 -25.59 -11.07
CA ASN A 518 -21.25 -24.86 -12.34
C ASN A 518 -19.88 -24.15 -12.47
N PHE A 519 -18.85 -24.67 -11.80
CA PHE A 519 -17.47 -24.26 -11.96
C PHE A 519 -16.82 -25.01 -13.11
N LYS A 520 -15.77 -24.44 -13.69
CA LYS A 520 -14.97 -25.13 -14.70
C LYS A 520 -13.92 -25.99 -14.01
N SER A 521 -13.82 -27.26 -14.39
CA SER A 521 -12.84 -28.20 -13.82
C SER A 521 -11.58 -28.36 -14.68
N SER A 522 -11.40 -27.56 -15.72
CA SER A 522 -10.29 -27.69 -16.68
C SER A 522 -10.09 -26.44 -17.52
N GLY A 523 -8.87 -26.27 -18.02
CA GLY A 523 -8.47 -25.16 -18.88
C GLY A 523 -7.72 -24.07 -18.10
N ASN A 524 -7.34 -23.01 -18.81
CA ASN A 524 -6.80 -21.80 -18.21
C ASN A 524 -7.83 -21.06 -17.34
N CYS A 525 -7.45 -19.92 -16.77
CA CYS A 525 -8.29 -19.10 -15.91
C CYS A 525 -9.64 -18.66 -16.52
N ALA A 526 -9.78 -18.71 -17.86
CA ALA A 526 -11.03 -18.44 -18.57
C ALA A 526 -11.84 -19.72 -18.90
N GLY A 527 -11.37 -20.90 -18.48
CA GLY A 527 -11.96 -22.20 -18.80
C GLY A 527 -11.71 -22.67 -20.24
N LYS A 528 -10.68 -22.11 -20.91
CA LYS A 528 -10.31 -22.47 -22.29
C LYS A 528 -9.09 -23.37 -22.33
N LYS A 529 -8.91 -24.15 -23.41
CA LYS A 529 -7.75 -25.05 -23.55
C LYS A 529 -6.46 -24.25 -23.78
N GLY A 530 -5.36 -24.73 -23.19
CA GLY A 530 -4.01 -24.18 -23.39
C GLY A 530 -3.76 -22.85 -22.65
N ALA A 531 -2.56 -22.30 -22.85
CA ALA A 531 -2.16 -21.01 -22.29
C ALA A 531 -2.99 -19.84 -22.84
N ILE A 532 -3.01 -18.72 -22.12
CA ILE A 532 -3.70 -17.48 -22.51
C ILE A 532 -2.75 -16.30 -22.30
N SER A 533 -2.78 -15.32 -23.21
CA SER A 533 -1.91 -14.14 -23.11
C SER A 533 -2.35 -13.22 -21.96
N ALA A 534 -1.41 -12.43 -21.42
CA ALA A 534 -1.69 -11.48 -20.33
C ALA A 534 -2.86 -10.52 -20.64
N LEU A 535 -2.94 -9.98 -21.87
CA LEU A 535 -4.04 -9.12 -22.30
C LEU A 535 -5.39 -9.86 -22.25
N ALA A 536 -5.44 -11.08 -22.80
CA ALA A 536 -6.67 -11.88 -22.79
C ALA A 536 -7.05 -12.36 -21.38
N ALA A 537 -6.06 -12.63 -20.51
CA ALA A 537 -6.30 -12.99 -19.12
C ALA A 537 -6.89 -11.82 -18.32
N ASN A 538 -6.43 -10.58 -18.56
CA ASN A 538 -7.01 -9.38 -17.97
C ASN A 538 -8.48 -9.16 -18.36
N ASP A 539 -8.88 -9.56 -19.57
CA ASP A 539 -10.25 -9.37 -20.04
C ASP A 539 -11.19 -10.53 -19.68
N GLN A 540 -10.67 -11.77 -19.65
CA GLN A 540 -11.51 -12.98 -19.65
C GLN A 540 -11.50 -13.74 -18.33
N CYS A 541 -10.49 -13.54 -17.48
CA CYS A 541 -10.36 -14.23 -16.21
C CYS A 541 -10.90 -13.37 -15.06
N ASN A 542 -11.19 -14.01 -13.92
CA ASN A 542 -11.63 -13.27 -12.75
C ASN A 542 -10.53 -12.33 -12.27
N ASN A 543 -10.89 -11.08 -12.08
CA ASN A 543 -10.11 -10.04 -11.42
C ASN A 543 -11.09 -9.01 -10.86
N THR A 544 -10.59 -8.03 -10.10
CA THR A 544 -11.39 -6.98 -9.47
C THR A 544 -12.19 -6.12 -10.45
N ILE A 545 -11.91 -6.16 -11.75
CA ILE A 545 -12.61 -5.38 -12.81
C ILE A 545 -13.67 -6.26 -13.50
N VAL A 546 -13.31 -7.48 -13.90
CA VAL A 546 -14.16 -8.41 -14.66
C VAL A 546 -15.25 -9.06 -13.79
N SER A 547 -14.97 -9.30 -12.50
CA SER A 547 -15.94 -9.91 -11.58
C SER A 547 -17.19 -9.03 -11.34
N PHE A 548 -17.12 -7.72 -11.63
CA PHE A 548 -18.22 -6.77 -11.43
C PHE A 548 -19.02 -6.45 -12.70
N GLY A 549 -18.47 -6.74 -13.90
CA GLY A 549 -19.20 -6.59 -15.17
C GLY A 549 -20.43 -7.49 -15.30
N ILE A 550 -20.53 -8.54 -14.48
CA ILE A 550 -21.64 -9.51 -14.49
C ILE A 550 -22.78 -9.11 -13.53
N LEU A 551 -22.58 -8.14 -12.63
CA LEU A 551 -23.61 -7.62 -11.69
C LEU A 551 -24.23 -6.29 -12.14
N GLY A 552 -23.60 -5.54 -13.05
CA GLY A 552 -24.12 -4.26 -13.56
C GLY A 552 -25.32 -4.35 -14.52
N GLY A 553 -25.70 -5.55 -14.95
CA GLY A 553 -26.76 -5.75 -15.96
C GLY A 553 -28.20 -5.58 -15.47
N ALA A 554 -28.44 -5.42 -14.16
CA ALA A 554 -29.78 -5.46 -13.58
C ALA A 554 -30.35 -4.11 -13.09
N PHE A 555 -29.57 -3.02 -13.10
CA PHE A 555 -30.03 -1.72 -12.59
C PHE A 555 -30.19 -0.62 -13.67
N ALA A 556 -29.88 -0.91 -14.93
CA ALA A 556 -29.90 0.08 -16.03
C ALA A 556 -31.27 0.25 -16.72
N LEU A 557 -32.39 0.09 -15.98
CA LEU A 557 -33.74 0.34 -16.50
C LEU A 557 -34.60 1.06 -15.45
N SER A 558 -34.29 2.32 -15.15
CA SER A 558 -35.28 3.38 -14.90
C SER A 558 -34.59 4.67 -14.49
N ASN A 559 -34.50 5.63 -15.41
CA ASN A 559 -34.81 7.04 -15.18
C ASN A 559 -34.50 7.85 -16.44
N ASP A 560 -35.36 7.66 -17.45
CA ASP A 560 -35.62 8.70 -18.43
C ASP A 560 -36.60 9.71 -17.81
N LYS A 561 -36.28 11.01 -18.00
CA LYS A 561 -37.06 12.24 -17.74
C LYS A 561 -36.71 13.00 -16.45
N VAL A 562 -35.87 14.02 -16.57
CA VAL A 562 -36.19 15.40 -16.12
C VAL A 562 -35.57 16.41 -17.09
N ASN A 563 -36.40 17.39 -17.48
CA ASN A 563 -36.17 18.38 -18.54
C ASN A 563 -35.17 19.49 -18.19
N THR A 564 -34.62 20.08 -19.26
CA THR A 564 -33.89 21.34 -19.37
C THR A 564 -34.67 22.56 -18.85
N VAL A 565 -33.99 23.47 -18.13
CA VAL A 565 -34.35 24.91 -18.05
C VAL A 565 -33.10 25.80 -17.95
N GLY A 566 -32.97 26.68 -18.95
CA GLY A 566 -32.37 28.03 -19.03
C GLY A 566 -31.22 28.50 -18.13
N GLN A 567 -30.10 28.87 -18.77
CA GLN A 567 -29.13 29.85 -18.26
C GLN A 567 -29.67 31.29 -18.33
N HIS A 568 -29.32 32.14 -17.34
CA HIS A 568 -28.80 33.50 -17.54
C HIS A 568 -28.23 34.07 -16.20
N PRO A 569 -27.39 35.14 -16.24
CA PRO A 569 -26.17 35.26 -15.44
C PRO A 569 -26.30 36.28 -14.30
N LEU A 570 -25.51 36.13 -13.24
CA LEU A 570 -25.33 37.15 -12.21
C LEU A 570 -23.84 37.28 -11.86
N LEU A 571 -23.13 38.07 -12.67
CA LEU A 571 -21.90 38.75 -12.27
C LEU A 571 -22.22 40.25 -12.32
N GLU A 572 -22.62 40.81 -11.18
CA GLU A 572 -22.89 42.26 -11.08
C GLU A 572 -22.07 42.97 -9.97
N GLN A 573 -21.07 42.33 -9.35
CA GLN A 573 -20.23 42.99 -8.34
C GLN A 573 -18.77 42.52 -8.37
N ALA A 574 -18.07 42.72 -9.49
CA ALA A 574 -16.62 42.54 -9.56
C ALA A 574 -15.93 43.86 -9.98
N CYS A 575 -14.95 44.32 -9.19
CA CYS A 575 -14.05 45.40 -9.61
C CYS A 575 -12.88 44.85 -10.43
N PRO A 576 -12.35 45.61 -11.40
CA PRO A 576 -11.12 45.25 -12.12
C PRO A 576 -9.92 45.04 -11.20
N SER A 577 -8.96 44.22 -11.63
CA SER A 577 -7.80 43.73 -10.86
C SER A 577 -6.88 44.81 -10.26
N ASN A 578 -6.99 46.06 -10.73
CA ASN A 578 -6.20 47.21 -10.28
C ASN A 578 -6.99 48.21 -9.40
N HIS A 579 -8.21 47.85 -8.95
CA HIS A 579 -9.07 48.69 -8.12
C HIS A 579 -9.54 47.95 -6.85
N ILE A 580 -9.68 48.68 -5.75
CA ILE A 580 -10.15 48.18 -4.46
C ILE A 580 -11.57 48.72 -4.22
N PHE A 581 -12.51 47.83 -3.89
CA PHE A 581 -13.90 48.21 -3.62
C PHE A 581 -14.04 48.84 -2.23
N GLN A 582 -14.43 50.11 -2.15
CA GLN A 582 -14.58 50.83 -0.90
C GLN A 582 -15.82 51.75 -0.95
N HIS A 583 -16.73 51.61 0.02
CA HIS A 583 -17.99 52.39 0.14
C HIS A 583 -18.94 52.36 -1.07
N GLY A 584 -18.96 51.27 -1.83
CA GLY A 584 -19.89 51.09 -2.95
C GLY A 584 -19.35 51.54 -4.32
N GLU A 585 -18.11 52.00 -4.40
CA GLU A 585 -17.43 52.31 -5.67
C GLU A 585 -16.04 51.63 -5.74
N CYS A 586 -15.58 51.33 -6.97
CA CYS A 586 -14.25 50.75 -7.23
C CYS A 586 -13.23 51.89 -7.38
N LEU A 587 -12.22 51.99 -6.52
CA LEU A 587 -11.18 53.02 -6.57
C LEU A 587 -9.78 52.44 -6.88
N PRO A 588 -8.90 53.12 -7.64
CA PRO A 588 -7.57 52.61 -7.99
C PRO A 588 -6.66 52.43 -6.76
N ALA A 589 -5.88 51.35 -6.72
CA ALA A 589 -4.88 51.11 -5.67
C ALA A 589 -3.65 52.02 -5.84
N ALA A 590 -3.49 53.06 -5.01
CA ALA A 590 -2.32 53.94 -5.07
C ALA A 590 -1.12 53.35 -4.30
N TYR A 591 -0.01 53.12 -5.00
CA TYR A 591 1.28 52.72 -4.43
C TYR A 591 2.13 53.96 -4.12
N ASP A 592 2.79 53.99 -2.97
CA ASP A 592 3.57 55.13 -2.46
C ASP A 592 4.94 55.25 -3.15
N HIS A 593 5.19 56.39 -3.79
CA HIS A 593 6.45 56.74 -4.43
C HIS A 593 7.37 57.49 -3.45
N SER A 594 8.19 56.77 -2.69
CA SER A 594 9.37 57.41 -2.08
C SER A 594 10.55 56.46 -1.91
N SER A 595 11.43 56.37 -2.91
CA SER A 595 12.88 56.55 -2.77
C SER A 595 13.59 56.28 -4.10
N THR A 596 14.56 57.16 -4.42
CA THR A 596 15.54 57.14 -5.52
C THR A 596 15.04 57.28 -6.96
N LYS A 597 14.94 58.54 -7.40
CA LYS A 597 14.94 58.94 -8.82
C LYS A 597 16.37 58.84 -9.38
N ALA A 598 16.63 57.89 -10.28
CA ALA A 598 17.61 58.08 -11.34
C ALA A 598 16.83 58.54 -12.59
N LEU A 599 17.28 59.63 -13.21
CA LEU A 599 16.66 60.21 -14.40
C LEU A 599 17.31 59.60 -15.63
N PHE A 600 16.63 58.69 -16.33
CA PHE A 600 16.93 58.41 -17.73
C PHE A 600 16.16 59.41 -18.61
N GLN A 601 16.89 60.21 -19.38
CA GLN A 601 16.30 61.01 -20.45
C GLN A 601 15.99 60.09 -21.63
N SER A 602 14.71 59.80 -21.80
CA SER A 602 14.16 59.28 -23.05
C SER A 602 14.36 60.31 -24.16
N ASN A 603 15.25 59.99 -25.10
CA ASN A 603 15.13 60.35 -26.50
C ASN A 603 16.06 59.42 -27.29
N THR A 604 15.50 58.77 -28.30
CA THR A 604 16.15 57.82 -29.22
C THR A 604 17.60 58.18 -29.58
N SER A 605 18.59 57.37 -29.15
CA SER A 605 19.95 57.25 -29.73
C SER A 605 20.73 56.19 -28.94
N HIS A 606 21.05 55.00 -29.45
CA HIS A 606 21.78 54.77 -30.69
C HIS A 606 21.33 53.47 -31.39
N PRO A 607 20.61 53.52 -32.52
CA PRO A 607 20.66 52.44 -33.49
C PRO A 607 22.08 52.43 -34.08
N GLY A 608 23.02 51.76 -33.42
CA GLY A 608 24.43 51.78 -33.80
C GLY A 608 25.44 51.38 -32.72
N GLN A 609 25.09 51.31 -31.44
CA GLN A 609 26.03 50.77 -30.45
C GLN A 609 26.10 49.25 -30.57
N ASN A 610 27.21 48.78 -31.15
CA ASN A 610 27.54 47.35 -31.12
C ASN A 610 27.63 46.87 -29.65
N LEU A 611 27.54 45.55 -29.46
CA LEU A 611 27.52 44.94 -28.11
C LEU A 611 28.74 45.34 -27.25
N ASP A 612 29.89 45.58 -27.89
CA ASP A 612 31.13 45.97 -27.20
C ASP A 612 31.05 47.39 -26.65
N GLU A 613 30.48 48.35 -27.39
CA GLU A 613 30.26 49.72 -26.93
C GLU A 613 29.27 49.78 -25.75
N SER A 614 28.16 49.04 -25.83
CA SER A 614 27.16 48.96 -24.76
C SER A 614 27.75 48.32 -23.47
N ARG A 615 28.58 47.28 -23.61
CA ARG A 615 29.31 46.68 -22.49
C ARG A 615 30.35 47.63 -21.89
N ASN A 616 31.11 48.33 -22.74
CA ASN A 616 32.12 49.28 -22.29
C ASN A 616 31.48 50.46 -21.53
N LEU A 617 30.34 50.96 -21.99
CA LEU A 617 29.62 52.03 -21.29
C LEU A 617 29.13 51.57 -19.90
N ALA A 618 28.55 50.36 -19.83
CA ALA A 618 28.11 49.76 -18.58
C ALA A 618 29.28 49.57 -17.58
N SER A 619 30.43 49.06 -18.03
CA SER A 619 31.58 48.78 -17.16
C SER A 619 32.29 50.04 -16.61
N HIS A 620 32.13 51.19 -17.28
CA HIS A 620 32.71 52.47 -16.85
C HIS A 620 31.73 53.31 -16.01
N THR A 621 30.49 52.86 -15.82
CA THR A 621 29.49 53.56 -15.00
C THR A 621 29.49 52.98 -13.59
N SER A 622 29.84 53.80 -12.58
CA SER A 622 29.84 53.37 -11.18
C SER A 622 28.45 52.91 -10.76
N ASP A 623 28.39 51.84 -9.97
CA ASP A 623 27.17 51.29 -9.38
C ASP A 623 26.11 50.86 -10.40
N PHE A 624 26.50 50.63 -11.66
CA PHE A 624 25.61 50.15 -12.70
C PHE A 624 25.40 48.63 -12.60
N PRO A 625 24.17 48.13 -12.38
CA PRO A 625 23.95 46.73 -11.99
C PRO A 625 23.84 45.75 -13.17
N TRP A 626 23.81 46.23 -14.41
CA TRP A 626 23.61 45.40 -15.61
C TRP A 626 24.89 45.28 -16.44
N THR A 627 25.06 44.16 -17.13
CA THR A 627 26.26 43.86 -17.94
C THR A 627 26.35 44.69 -19.21
N PHE A 628 25.20 45.11 -19.74
CA PHE A 628 25.08 45.91 -20.95
C PHE A 628 24.20 47.12 -20.67
N TRP A 629 24.51 48.24 -21.32
CA TRP A 629 23.62 49.40 -21.32
C TRP A 629 22.29 49.04 -22.03
N PRO A 630 21.12 49.20 -21.38
CA PRO A 630 19.83 48.81 -21.92
C PRO A 630 19.47 49.55 -23.20
N GLU A 631 18.92 48.80 -24.15
CA GLU A 631 18.24 49.34 -25.32
C GLU A 631 16.74 49.38 -25.05
N CYS A 632 16.08 50.48 -25.40
CA CYS A 632 14.70 50.76 -25.01
C CYS A 632 13.86 51.25 -26.20
N PHE A 633 12.59 50.86 -26.23
CA PHE A 633 11.57 51.44 -27.08
C PHE A 633 10.38 51.92 -26.25
N SER A 634 9.72 52.97 -26.72
CA SER A 634 8.50 53.51 -26.14
C SER A 634 7.60 54.02 -27.25
N ASN A 635 6.29 53.86 -27.10
CA ASN A 635 5.30 54.42 -28.01
C ASN A 635 4.19 55.14 -27.21
N GLU A 636 3.15 55.63 -27.91
CA GLU A 636 2.04 56.37 -27.29
C GLU A 636 1.20 55.54 -26.31
N ASN A 637 1.28 54.21 -26.38
CA ASN A 637 0.52 53.28 -25.53
C ASN A 637 1.29 52.88 -24.27
N THR A 638 2.62 52.98 -24.28
CA THR A 638 3.46 52.58 -23.14
C THR A 638 3.62 53.71 -22.12
N THR A 639 3.33 53.46 -20.84
CA THR A 639 3.51 54.44 -19.76
C THR A 639 4.99 54.68 -19.40
N GLU A 640 5.84 53.69 -19.65
CA GLU A 640 7.28 53.71 -19.42
C GLU A 640 7.96 52.96 -20.58
N PRO A 641 9.17 53.34 -21.03
CA PRO A 641 9.88 52.59 -22.05
C PRO A 641 10.15 51.14 -21.64
N PHE A 642 9.96 50.21 -22.57
CA PHE A 642 10.38 48.83 -22.40
C PHE A 642 11.81 48.68 -22.88
N CYS A 643 12.65 48.10 -22.03
CA CYS A 643 14.07 47.95 -22.28
C CYS A 643 14.51 46.49 -22.11
N VAL A 644 15.64 46.15 -22.73
CA VAL A 644 16.35 44.89 -22.49
C VAL A 644 17.46 45.07 -21.46
N PHE A 645 17.27 44.49 -20.27
CA PHE A 645 18.24 44.44 -19.20
C PHE A 645 18.95 43.08 -19.23
N THR A 646 20.26 43.03 -18.98
CA THR A 646 21.01 41.76 -19.00
C THR A 646 22.02 41.70 -17.88
N ASP A 647 22.09 40.58 -17.20
CA ASP A 647 23.14 40.24 -16.24
C ASP A 647 23.77 38.90 -16.66
N GLN A 648 24.99 38.94 -17.20
CA GLN A 648 25.71 37.72 -17.61
C GLN A 648 26.28 36.93 -16.44
N ASN A 649 26.41 37.55 -15.26
CA ASN A 649 26.96 36.89 -14.07
C ASN A 649 25.87 36.18 -13.25
N PHE A 650 24.61 36.42 -13.57
CA PHE A 650 23.46 35.79 -12.91
C PHE A 650 23.61 34.26 -12.85
N ALA A 651 23.26 33.69 -11.69
CA ALA A 651 23.30 32.25 -11.40
C ALA A 651 24.61 31.56 -11.82
N SER A 652 25.74 32.10 -11.35
CA SER A 652 27.10 31.57 -11.60
C SER A 652 27.51 31.60 -13.08
N GLY A 653 27.17 32.68 -13.79
CA GLY A 653 27.56 32.86 -15.19
C GLY A 653 26.62 32.22 -16.21
N ARG A 654 25.47 31.67 -15.76
CA ARG A 654 24.38 31.24 -16.65
C ARG A 654 23.79 32.43 -17.40
N GLY A 655 23.67 33.56 -16.73
CA GLY A 655 23.14 34.80 -17.29
C GLY A 655 21.63 34.80 -17.48
N ILE A 656 21.08 36.00 -17.56
CA ILE A 656 19.65 36.27 -17.79
C ILE A 656 19.50 37.57 -18.57
N PHE A 657 18.51 37.64 -19.46
CA PHE A 657 17.99 38.92 -19.94
C PHE A 657 16.52 39.11 -19.58
N ILE A 658 16.12 40.35 -19.37
CA ILE A 658 14.79 40.71 -18.91
C ILE A 658 14.29 41.84 -19.81
N VAL A 659 13.14 41.66 -20.44
CA VAL A 659 12.52 42.68 -21.28
C VAL A 659 11.31 43.24 -20.54
N THR A 660 11.45 44.44 -20.01
CA THR A 660 10.47 45.07 -19.12
C THR A 660 10.76 46.56 -18.97
N THR A 661 9.92 47.28 -18.22
CA THR A 661 10.17 48.65 -17.75
C THR A 661 11.35 48.74 -16.78
N GLU A 662 12.01 49.91 -16.69
CA GLU A 662 13.11 50.16 -15.75
C GLU A 662 12.66 49.91 -14.31
N THR A 663 11.48 50.43 -13.95
CA THR A 663 10.90 50.26 -12.61
C THR A 663 10.87 48.78 -12.18
N PHE A 664 10.37 47.90 -13.05
CA PHE A 664 10.24 46.47 -12.74
C PHE A 664 11.60 45.74 -12.78
N ALA A 665 12.49 46.10 -13.71
CA ALA A 665 13.85 45.53 -13.78
C ALA A 665 14.65 45.80 -12.50
N TYR A 666 14.62 47.03 -11.99
CA TYR A 666 15.31 47.38 -10.75
C TYR A 666 14.59 46.83 -9.51
N ALA A 667 13.27 46.64 -9.55
CA ALA A 667 12.56 45.90 -8.52
C ALA A 667 13.05 44.44 -8.45
N MET A 668 13.22 43.77 -9.59
CA MET A 668 13.72 42.38 -9.65
C MET A 668 15.12 42.22 -9.05
N ARG A 669 16.01 43.22 -9.18
CA ARG A 669 17.32 43.23 -8.52
C ARG A 669 17.25 43.13 -7.00
N ASN A 670 16.09 43.41 -6.40
CA ASN A 670 15.88 43.27 -4.96
C ASN A 670 15.57 41.85 -4.50
N LYS A 671 15.31 40.90 -5.40
CA LYS A 671 15.08 39.48 -5.09
C LYS A 671 16.38 38.80 -4.66
N ASP A 672 16.25 37.70 -3.92
CA ASP A 672 17.43 36.97 -3.41
C ASP A 672 18.28 36.38 -4.51
N ALA A 673 17.68 36.03 -5.65
CA ALA A 673 18.39 35.56 -6.83
C ALA A 673 19.54 36.50 -7.25
N PHE A 674 19.38 37.81 -7.02
CA PHE A 674 20.40 38.82 -7.32
C PHE A 674 21.18 39.29 -6.10
N LYS A 675 20.52 39.46 -4.94
CA LYS A 675 21.17 39.96 -3.70
C LYS A 675 22.02 38.92 -2.99
N ARG A 676 21.67 37.65 -3.14
CA ARG A 676 22.26 36.50 -2.44
C ARG A 676 22.64 35.41 -3.45
N PRO A 677 23.67 35.61 -4.28
CA PRO A 677 24.06 34.65 -5.32
C PRO A 677 24.33 33.24 -4.78
N GLU A 678 24.77 33.11 -3.53
CA GLU A 678 24.95 31.84 -2.84
C GLU A 678 23.66 31.01 -2.71
N SER A 679 22.49 31.66 -2.72
CA SER A 679 21.20 30.99 -2.70
C SER A 679 20.93 30.15 -3.95
N LEU A 680 21.63 30.46 -5.05
CA LEU A 680 21.56 29.74 -6.33
C LEU A 680 22.64 28.67 -6.50
N SER A 681 23.50 28.47 -5.50
CA SER A 681 24.68 27.57 -5.59
C SER A 681 24.36 26.12 -5.94
N ARG A 682 23.14 25.65 -5.64
CA ARG A 682 22.66 24.29 -5.95
C ARG A 682 21.83 24.20 -7.24
N MET A 683 21.53 25.34 -7.87
CA MET A 683 20.67 25.41 -9.05
C MET A 683 21.51 25.21 -10.32
N ASN A 684 20.87 24.81 -11.42
CA ASN A 684 21.51 24.68 -12.73
C ASN A 684 22.64 23.62 -12.78
N GLN A 685 22.57 22.59 -11.93
CA GLN A 685 23.58 21.53 -11.87
C GLN A 685 23.15 20.29 -12.67
N TYR A 686 23.84 20.02 -13.78
CA TYR A 686 23.51 18.90 -14.70
C TYR A 686 24.69 17.99 -15.00
N SER A 687 25.69 17.92 -14.13
CA SER A 687 26.86 17.06 -14.33
C SER A 687 26.56 15.57 -14.17
N ASN A 688 25.52 15.22 -13.39
CA ASN A 688 25.04 13.86 -13.19
C ASN A 688 23.51 13.82 -12.97
N PRO A 689 22.72 14.19 -13.98
CA PRO A 689 21.27 14.28 -13.83
C PRO A 689 20.64 12.88 -13.66
N PRO A 690 19.50 12.77 -12.95
CA PRO A 690 18.75 11.51 -12.80
C PRO A 690 18.06 11.03 -14.09
N PHE A 691 18.42 11.60 -15.24
CA PHE A 691 17.79 11.37 -16.53
C PHE A 691 18.81 11.43 -17.66
N TYR A 692 18.40 10.95 -18.83
CA TYR A 692 19.07 11.20 -20.11
C TYR A 692 18.06 11.74 -21.12
N GLN A 693 18.55 12.47 -22.12
CA GLN A 693 17.71 12.99 -23.21
C GLN A 693 17.41 11.87 -24.21
N HIS A 694 16.18 11.81 -24.70
CA HIS A 694 15.72 10.84 -25.68
C HIS A 694 14.81 11.49 -26.72
N GLU A 695 15.00 11.18 -28.00
CA GLU A 695 14.13 11.65 -29.08
C GLU A 695 12.94 10.70 -29.25
N PHE A 696 11.74 11.18 -28.93
CA PHE A 696 10.50 10.42 -29.04
C PHE A 696 9.83 10.66 -30.40
N PRO A 697 9.57 9.60 -31.19
CA PRO A 697 8.89 9.73 -32.47
C PRO A 697 7.55 10.49 -32.37
N GLY A 698 7.50 11.68 -32.95
CA GLY A 698 6.30 12.53 -32.97
C GLY A 698 6.00 13.30 -31.68
N LYS A 699 6.87 13.26 -30.66
CA LYS A 699 6.85 14.17 -29.50
C LYS A 699 8.09 15.09 -29.45
N GLY A 700 9.17 14.72 -30.13
CA GLY A 700 10.44 15.44 -30.09
C GLY A 700 11.29 15.00 -28.90
N ARG A 701 12.21 15.86 -28.48
CA ARG A 701 13.15 15.58 -27.39
C ARG A 701 12.43 15.56 -26.04
N GLY A 702 12.61 14.48 -25.28
CA GLY A 702 12.09 14.30 -23.93
C GLY A 702 13.18 13.81 -22.97
N LEU A 703 12.84 13.73 -21.68
CA LEU A 703 13.73 13.21 -20.64
C LEU A 703 13.27 11.82 -20.18
N VAL A 704 14.20 10.91 -20.00
CA VAL A 704 13.94 9.54 -19.52
C VAL A 704 14.75 9.28 -18.26
N ALA A 705 14.11 8.75 -17.22
CA ALA A 705 14.78 8.44 -15.97
C ALA A 705 15.88 7.38 -16.17
N ASN A 706 17.09 7.64 -15.67
CA ASN A 706 18.21 6.68 -15.72
C ASN A 706 18.35 5.85 -14.42
N LYS A 707 17.59 6.22 -13.39
CA LYS A 707 17.48 5.54 -12.10
C LYS A 707 16.05 5.69 -11.58
N SER A 708 15.70 4.90 -10.57
CA SER A 708 14.42 5.07 -9.89
C SER A 708 14.40 6.42 -9.16
N LEU A 709 13.32 7.19 -9.34
CA LEU A 709 13.03 8.42 -8.61
C LEU A 709 11.81 8.19 -7.75
N GLN A 710 11.92 8.50 -6.46
CA GLN A 710 10.82 8.40 -5.51
C GLN A 710 10.02 9.70 -5.48
N ARG A 711 8.78 9.63 -4.98
CA ARG A 711 7.97 10.82 -4.78
C ARG A 711 8.72 11.82 -3.88
N GLY A 712 8.80 13.07 -4.31
CA GLY A 712 9.50 14.14 -3.62
C GLY A 712 10.96 14.32 -4.04
N ASP A 713 11.54 13.41 -4.83
CA ASP A 713 12.89 13.59 -5.38
C ASP A 713 12.91 14.80 -6.32
N GLU A 714 13.87 15.71 -6.11
CA GLU A 714 14.18 16.80 -7.04
C GLU A 714 14.82 16.20 -8.30
N ILE A 715 14.19 16.42 -9.46
CA ILE A 715 14.71 15.98 -10.75
C ILE A 715 15.75 16.99 -11.24
N PHE A 716 15.40 18.28 -11.19
CA PHE A 716 16.31 19.40 -11.36
C PHE A 716 15.66 20.71 -10.90
N ALA A 717 16.49 21.72 -10.69
CA ALA A 717 16.07 23.09 -10.40
C ALA A 717 16.84 24.09 -11.27
N SER A 718 16.11 24.97 -11.96
CA SER A 718 16.66 25.81 -13.03
C SER A 718 16.23 27.26 -12.89
N THR A 719 17.16 28.20 -13.07
CA THR A 719 16.85 29.63 -13.15
C THR A 719 16.54 30.06 -14.59
N PRO A 720 15.74 31.11 -14.82
CA PRO A 720 15.37 31.50 -16.18
C PRO A 720 16.57 32.10 -16.91
N ILE A 721 16.54 32.01 -18.23
CA ILE A 721 17.43 32.78 -19.11
C ILE A 721 16.74 34.02 -19.68
N LEU A 722 15.41 34.06 -19.63
CA LEU A 722 14.58 35.16 -20.12
C LEU A 722 13.39 35.38 -19.18
N ILE A 723 13.07 36.66 -18.91
CA ILE A 723 11.79 37.11 -18.35
C ILE A 723 11.26 38.26 -19.22
N THR A 724 10.00 38.19 -19.64
CA THR A 724 9.34 39.23 -20.44
C THR A 724 8.05 39.68 -19.78
N ASP A 725 7.83 40.98 -19.81
CA ASP A 725 6.57 41.59 -19.41
C ASP A 725 5.46 41.31 -20.44
N PRO A 726 4.24 40.93 -20.05
CA PRO A 726 3.12 40.74 -20.98
C PRO A 726 2.73 42.02 -21.73
N ASP A 727 2.93 43.20 -21.14
CA ASP A 727 2.62 44.49 -21.78
C ASP A 727 3.64 44.84 -22.88
N LEU A 728 4.70 44.02 -23.04
CA LEU A 728 5.63 44.11 -24.17
C LEU A 728 4.94 44.00 -25.54
N TYR A 729 3.77 43.35 -25.62
CA TYR A 729 2.98 43.26 -26.86
C TYR A 729 2.27 44.56 -27.23
N GLU A 730 2.34 45.61 -26.40
CA GLU A 730 1.91 46.97 -26.77
C GLU A 730 2.89 47.66 -27.73
N LEU A 731 4.14 47.19 -27.82
CA LEU A 731 5.10 47.62 -28.84
C LEU A 731 4.77 47.07 -30.22
N SER A 732 5.27 47.72 -31.28
CA SER A 732 5.19 47.13 -32.61
C SER A 732 6.04 45.86 -32.69
N ASP A 733 5.65 44.91 -33.56
CA ASP A 733 6.41 43.66 -33.74
C ASP A 733 7.89 43.92 -34.04
N THR A 734 8.22 44.91 -34.86
CA THR A 734 9.62 45.26 -35.19
C THR A 734 10.42 45.66 -33.95
N GLU A 735 9.85 46.50 -33.07
CA GLU A 735 10.52 46.99 -31.86
C GLU A 735 10.65 45.89 -30.81
N ARG A 736 9.56 45.13 -30.60
CA ARG A 736 9.53 43.98 -29.70
C ARG A 736 10.55 42.92 -30.12
N LEU A 737 10.56 42.53 -31.40
CA LEU A 737 11.52 41.57 -31.94
C LEU A 737 12.96 42.08 -31.81
N ALA A 738 13.21 43.37 -32.04
CA ALA A 738 14.53 43.94 -31.84
C ALA A 738 15.04 43.76 -30.40
N LEU A 739 14.20 44.01 -29.39
CA LEU A 739 14.55 43.77 -27.98
C LEU A 739 14.80 42.30 -27.67
N LEU A 740 13.98 41.39 -28.19
CA LEU A 740 14.13 39.95 -27.95
C LEU A 740 15.41 39.39 -28.61
N HIS A 741 15.68 39.75 -29.87
CA HIS A 741 16.93 39.40 -30.56
C HIS A 741 18.15 39.97 -29.85
N ARG A 742 18.06 41.23 -29.40
CA ARG A 742 19.14 41.86 -28.61
C ARG A 742 19.39 41.09 -27.33
N GLY A 743 18.35 40.73 -26.59
CA GLY A 743 18.46 39.97 -25.34
C GLY A 743 19.08 38.58 -25.52
N VAL A 744 18.72 37.86 -26.58
CA VAL A 744 19.38 36.58 -26.91
C VAL A 744 20.87 36.82 -27.21
N SER A 745 21.21 37.86 -27.97
CA SER A 745 22.61 38.17 -28.32
C SER A 745 23.48 38.56 -27.11
N THR A 746 22.88 39.04 -26.02
CA THR A 746 23.59 39.44 -24.79
C THR A 746 23.75 38.31 -23.78
N LEU A 747 23.10 37.16 -23.96
CA LEU A 747 23.30 35.99 -23.10
C LEU A 747 24.74 35.42 -23.21
N PRO A 748 25.25 34.74 -22.18
CA PRO A 748 26.49 33.97 -22.31
C PRO A 748 26.39 32.89 -23.41
N PRO A 749 27.48 32.53 -24.11
CA PRO A 749 27.44 31.59 -25.23
C PRO A 749 26.78 30.24 -24.92
N ALA A 750 26.97 29.71 -23.71
CA ALA A 750 26.34 28.46 -23.28
C ALA A 750 24.81 28.58 -23.20
N SER A 751 24.29 29.70 -22.70
CA SER A 751 22.85 29.95 -22.60
C SER A 751 22.22 30.32 -23.95
N GLN A 752 22.99 30.97 -24.83
CA GLN A 752 22.59 31.13 -26.24
C GLN A 752 22.41 29.77 -26.92
N ALA A 753 23.34 28.83 -26.71
CA ALA A 753 23.23 27.49 -27.27
C ALA A 753 21.97 26.78 -26.75
N LEU A 754 21.71 26.83 -25.43
CA LEU A 754 20.48 26.29 -24.83
C LEU A 754 19.21 26.91 -25.45
N PHE A 755 19.20 28.23 -25.67
CA PHE A 755 18.08 28.92 -26.31
C PHE A 755 17.84 28.41 -27.74
N TRP A 756 18.90 28.32 -28.55
CA TRP A 756 18.77 27.93 -29.96
C TRP A 756 18.43 26.45 -30.16
N GLU A 757 18.72 25.61 -29.18
CA GLU A 757 18.27 24.21 -29.15
C GLU A 757 16.78 24.03 -28.89
N LEU A 758 16.07 25.07 -28.41
CA LEU A 758 14.64 25.00 -28.17
C LEU A 758 13.84 24.80 -29.47
N MET A 759 12.73 24.09 -29.33
CA MET A 759 11.80 23.86 -30.42
C MET A 759 11.07 25.15 -30.77
N GLY A 760 11.02 25.46 -32.06
CA GLY A 760 10.06 26.41 -32.63
C GLY A 760 8.96 25.64 -33.38
N HIS A 761 7.72 26.13 -33.36
CA HIS A 761 6.57 25.44 -33.96
C HIS A 761 5.89 26.24 -35.09
N SER A 762 6.25 27.51 -35.30
CA SER A 762 5.63 28.41 -36.28
C SER A 762 6.62 28.87 -37.36
N ASN A 763 6.12 29.27 -38.54
CA ASN A 763 6.94 29.81 -39.63
C ASN A 763 7.27 31.31 -39.44
N GLY A 764 7.25 31.80 -38.19
CA GLY A 764 7.47 33.21 -37.82
C GLY A 764 8.94 33.55 -37.59
N ASP A 765 9.20 34.62 -36.84
CA ASP A 765 10.54 34.98 -36.39
C ASP A 765 11.12 33.88 -35.47
N ALA A 766 12.39 33.51 -35.70
CA ALA A 766 12.99 32.35 -35.07
C ALA A 766 13.23 32.50 -33.55
N VAL A 767 13.37 33.74 -33.05
CA VAL A 767 13.53 34.03 -31.61
C VAL A 767 12.16 34.02 -30.96
N ASP A 768 11.21 34.76 -31.53
CA ASP A 768 9.86 34.89 -31.00
C ASP A 768 9.14 33.55 -30.91
N ASP A 769 9.24 32.74 -31.97
CA ASP A 769 8.63 31.41 -32.04
C ASP A 769 9.15 30.49 -30.91
N ARG A 770 10.46 30.50 -30.64
CA ARG A 770 11.05 29.71 -29.55
C ARG A 770 10.62 30.21 -28.18
N ILE A 771 10.54 31.52 -27.98
CA ILE A 771 10.06 32.09 -26.71
C ILE A 771 8.60 31.71 -26.50
N PHE A 772 7.75 31.93 -27.50
CA PHE A 772 6.32 31.64 -27.41
C PHE A 772 6.03 30.16 -27.16
N THR A 773 6.78 29.26 -27.79
CA THR A 773 6.56 27.81 -27.67
C THR A 773 6.93 27.25 -26.29
N ASN A 774 7.92 27.84 -25.63
CA ASN A 774 8.61 27.24 -24.49
C ASN A 774 8.49 28.06 -23.20
N ASN A 775 7.81 29.21 -23.20
CA ASN A 775 7.66 30.03 -22.00
C ASN A 775 6.71 29.40 -20.98
N PHE A 776 6.89 29.82 -19.73
CA PHE A 776 6.06 29.51 -18.60
C PHE A 776 5.52 30.81 -18.01
N GLU A 777 4.24 30.81 -17.66
CA GLU A 777 3.65 31.90 -16.88
C GLU A 777 4.16 31.83 -15.43
N VAL A 778 4.74 32.92 -14.94
CA VAL A 778 5.25 33.04 -13.57
C VAL A 778 4.68 34.29 -12.92
N HIS A 779 4.46 34.24 -11.61
CA HIS A 779 3.93 35.38 -10.85
C HIS A 779 5.05 36.01 -10.02
N MET A 780 5.21 37.32 -10.14
CA MET A 780 6.20 38.11 -9.40
C MET A 780 5.56 39.40 -8.90
N ASP A 781 5.59 39.63 -7.59
CA ASP A 781 4.98 40.78 -6.90
C ASP A 781 3.50 41.02 -7.27
N GLY A 782 2.77 39.93 -7.54
CA GLY A 782 1.34 39.98 -7.94
C GLY A 782 1.11 40.27 -9.43
N ILE A 783 2.16 40.35 -10.24
CA ILE A 783 2.09 40.56 -11.69
C ILE A 783 2.44 39.25 -12.39
N SER A 784 1.64 38.86 -13.38
CA SER A 784 1.93 37.72 -14.25
C SER A 784 2.96 38.11 -15.30
N GLN A 785 3.95 37.25 -15.50
CA GLN A 785 5.13 37.47 -16.33
C GLN A 785 5.41 36.20 -17.12
N SER A 786 6.07 36.32 -18.28
CA SER A 786 6.49 35.16 -19.07
C SER A 786 7.98 34.90 -18.83
N ALA A 787 8.34 33.66 -18.48
CA ALA A 787 9.72 33.27 -18.21
C ALA A 787 10.13 32.01 -18.97
N LEU A 788 11.38 31.95 -19.40
CA LEU A 788 11.92 30.84 -20.20
C LEU A 788 12.95 30.04 -19.42
N PHE A 789 12.67 28.74 -19.29
CA PHE A 789 13.52 27.76 -18.63
C PHE A 789 13.80 26.61 -19.60
N PRO A 790 14.97 26.59 -20.25
CA PRO A 790 15.24 25.62 -21.32
C PRO A 790 15.07 24.15 -20.90
N GLU A 791 15.35 23.83 -19.64
CA GLU A 791 15.41 22.44 -19.18
C GLU A 791 14.03 21.82 -18.95
N ILE A 792 13.11 22.55 -18.31
CA ILE A 792 11.73 22.06 -18.16
C ILE A 792 10.96 22.13 -19.48
N ALA A 793 11.34 23.03 -20.41
CA ALA A 793 10.75 23.07 -21.74
C ALA A 793 10.96 21.76 -22.54
N MET A 794 11.90 20.90 -22.13
CA MET A 794 12.11 19.57 -22.71
C MET A 794 11.18 18.49 -22.15
N LEU A 795 10.40 18.75 -21.09
CA LEU A 795 9.51 17.74 -20.51
C LEU A 795 8.23 17.64 -21.33
N ASN A 796 7.98 16.46 -21.89
CA ASN A 796 6.80 16.21 -22.71
C ASN A 796 5.50 16.20 -21.88
N HIS A 797 4.41 16.52 -22.57
CA HIS A 797 3.07 16.49 -21.99
C HIS A 797 2.57 15.05 -21.74
N ASP A 798 2.08 14.82 -20.52
CA ASP A 798 1.10 13.78 -20.24
C ASP A 798 -0.08 14.38 -19.46
N CYS A 799 -1.26 13.81 -19.66
CA CYS A 799 -2.45 14.18 -18.89
C CYS A 799 -2.46 13.57 -17.49
N ARG A 800 -1.66 12.51 -17.27
CA ARG A 800 -1.42 11.86 -15.99
C ARG A 800 0.10 11.90 -15.73
N PRO A 801 0.64 13.10 -15.51
CA PRO A 801 2.08 13.31 -15.43
C PRO A 801 2.69 12.58 -14.23
N ASN A 802 4.00 12.38 -14.27
CA ASN A 802 4.76 11.77 -13.18
C ASN A 802 5.72 12.73 -12.48
N ALA A 803 5.85 13.95 -13.02
CA ALA A 803 6.51 15.07 -12.38
C ALA A 803 5.56 16.29 -12.28
N ALA A 804 5.79 17.13 -11.27
CA ALA A 804 5.19 18.46 -11.13
C ALA A 804 6.28 19.50 -10.94
N TYR A 805 5.90 20.76 -11.08
CA TYR A 805 6.82 21.87 -10.99
C TYR A 805 6.19 23.07 -10.30
N PHE A 806 7.02 23.94 -9.74
CA PHE A 806 6.59 25.25 -9.24
C PHE A 806 7.71 26.29 -9.39
N PHE A 807 7.33 27.56 -9.33
CA PHE A 807 8.24 28.70 -9.40
C PHE A 807 8.45 29.33 -8.02
N ASP A 808 9.70 29.40 -7.54
CA ASP A 808 10.08 30.20 -6.37
C ASP A 808 10.49 31.60 -6.80
N GLU A 809 9.57 32.56 -6.64
CA GLU A 809 9.76 33.98 -6.95
C GLU A 809 11.02 34.59 -6.30
N ARG A 810 11.38 34.14 -5.10
CA ARG A 810 12.47 34.73 -4.33
C ARG A 810 13.84 34.44 -4.97
N THR A 811 14.00 33.22 -5.46
CA THR A 811 15.23 32.72 -6.10
C THR A 811 15.13 32.71 -7.62
N LEU A 812 13.98 33.10 -8.18
CA LEU A 812 13.68 32.99 -9.61
C LEU A 812 14.01 31.57 -10.12
N THR A 813 13.58 30.55 -9.39
CA THR A 813 13.94 29.16 -9.69
C THR A 813 12.70 28.35 -9.99
N HIS A 814 12.77 27.56 -11.05
CA HIS A 814 11.78 26.56 -11.38
C HIS A 814 12.24 25.19 -10.87
N TYR A 815 11.48 24.62 -9.95
CA TYR A 815 11.76 23.30 -9.38
C TYR A 815 10.93 22.25 -10.08
N VAL A 816 11.52 21.08 -10.35
CA VAL A 816 10.81 19.90 -10.87
C VAL A 816 11.02 18.73 -9.94
N HIS A 817 9.92 18.11 -9.49
CA HIS A 817 9.94 16.97 -8.58
C HIS A 817 9.13 15.81 -9.13
N ALA A 818 9.54 14.59 -8.78
CA ALA A 818 8.72 13.41 -8.99
C ALA A 818 7.49 13.43 -8.03
N ILE A 819 6.29 13.26 -8.56
CA ILE A 819 5.04 13.23 -7.76
C ILE A 819 4.52 11.80 -7.50
N ARG A 820 5.13 10.82 -8.15
CA ARG A 820 5.00 9.38 -7.91
C ARG A 820 6.32 8.70 -8.27
N PRO A 821 6.52 7.42 -7.90
CA PRO A 821 7.68 6.68 -8.38
C PRO A 821 7.80 6.72 -9.92
N ILE A 822 9.00 7.04 -10.41
CA ILE A 822 9.39 7.02 -11.82
C ILE A 822 10.50 5.98 -11.97
N TYR A 823 10.29 4.96 -12.80
CA TYR A 823 11.24 3.86 -12.94
C TYR A 823 12.28 4.13 -14.04
N PRO A 824 13.46 3.49 -13.99
CA PRO A 824 14.45 3.59 -15.06
C PRO A 824 13.83 3.22 -16.42
N GLY A 825 14.02 4.06 -17.43
CA GLY A 825 13.43 3.88 -18.76
C GLY A 825 12.05 4.52 -18.93
N GLU A 826 11.43 5.04 -17.87
CA GLU A 826 10.17 5.79 -17.95
C GLU A 826 10.42 7.25 -18.38
N GLU A 827 9.57 7.75 -19.28
CA GLU A 827 9.57 9.16 -19.71
C GLU A 827 9.12 10.06 -18.54
N ILE A 828 9.90 11.10 -18.24
CA ILE A 828 9.54 12.12 -17.26
C ILE A 828 8.62 13.11 -17.96
N THR A 829 7.41 13.28 -17.45
CA THR A 829 6.34 14.06 -18.08
C THR A 829 5.68 15.01 -17.09
N ILE A 830 5.28 16.17 -17.60
CA ILE A 830 4.50 17.19 -16.89
C ILE A 830 3.18 17.40 -17.62
N THR A 831 2.26 18.18 -17.02
CA THR A 831 1.04 18.59 -17.70
C THR A 831 1.11 20.07 -18.11
N TYR A 832 0.59 20.40 -19.30
CA TYR A 832 0.65 21.77 -19.87
C TYR A 832 -0.68 22.50 -19.70
N ILE A 833 -1.69 21.78 -19.23
CA ILE A 833 -3.09 22.17 -19.23
C ILE A 833 -3.71 21.69 -17.93
N ASN A 834 -4.86 22.25 -17.58
CA ASN A 834 -5.67 21.66 -16.53
C ASN A 834 -6.22 20.30 -17.01
N ASN A 835 -5.67 19.24 -16.42
CA ASN A 835 -5.98 17.84 -16.71
C ASN A 835 -7.26 17.34 -16.03
N GLU A 836 -7.94 18.18 -15.24
CA GLU A 836 -9.29 17.95 -14.72
C GLU A 836 -10.38 18.29 -15.76
N ASN A 837 -10.00 18.86 -16.91
CA ASN A 837 -10.94 19.09 -18.01
C ASN A 837 -11.27 17.78 -18.77
N PRO A 838 -12.49 17.66 -19.34
CA PRO A 838 -12.83 16.55 -20.22
C PRO A 838 -11.87 16.39 -21.39
N ARG A 839 -11.71 15.16 -21.89
CA ARG A 839 -10.81 14.78 -22.98
C ARG A 839 -10.93 15.69 -24.19
N GLU A 840 -12.15 15.99 -24.65
CA GLU A 840 -12.38 16.85 -25.81
C GLU A 840 -11.73 18.24 -25.63
N LYS A 841 -11.95 18.84 -24.46
CA LYS A 841 -11.39 20.16 -24.12
C LYS A 841 -9.88 20.11 -23.98
N ARG A 842 -9.32 19.07 -23.33
CA ARG A 842 -7.86 18.87 -23.25
C ARG A 842 -7.22 18.77 -24.63
N MET A 843 -7.79 17.93 -25.50
CA MET A 843 -7.32 17.77 -26.88
C MET A 843 -7.43 19.05 -27.71
N SER A 844 -8.53 19.80 -27.55
CA SER A 844 -8.75 21.09 -28.21
C SER A 844 -7.68 22.10 -27.81
N VAL A 845 -7.37 22.21 -26.52
CA VAL A 845 -6.38 23.17 -26.01
C VAL A 845 -4.98 22.80 -26.52
N LEU A 846 -4.57 21.53 -26.42
CA LEU A 846 -3.26 21.09 -26.88
C LEU A 846 -3.06 21.32 -28.39
N ARG A 847 -4.10 21.01 -29.19
CA ARG A 847 -4.05 21.26 -30.63
C ARG A 847 -3.98 22.74 -30.98
N ARG A 848 -4.73 23.59 -30.26
CA ARG A 848 -4.78 25.03 -30.52
C ARG A 848 -3.47 25.72 -30.12
N ASN A 849 -2.92 25.35 -28.98
CA ASN A 849 -1.80 26.08 -28.37
C ASN A 849 -0.43 25.51 -28.76
N TRP A 850 -0.31 24.19 -28.98
CA TRP A 850 0.96 23.51 -29.29
C TRP A 850 0.90 22.64 -30.56
N GLY A 851 -0.21 22.62 -31.29
CA GLY A 851 -0.29 21.98 -32.61
C GLY A 851 -0.30 20.45 -32.64
N PHE A 852 -0.32 19.75 -31.50
CA PHE A 852 -0.30 18.28 -31.45
C PHE A 852 -1.56 17.65 -30.84
N GLN A 853 -1.77 16.35 -31.12
CA GLN A 853 -2.77 15.52 -30.46
C GLN A 853 -2.10 14.64 -29.40
N CYS A 854 -2.60 14.69 -28.17
CA CYS A 854 -2.02 13.92 -27.07
C CYS A 854 -2.16 12.41 -27.32
N LYS A 855 -1.05 11.68 -27.15
CA LYS A 855 -1.00 10.22 -27.29
C LYS A 855 -0.87 9.49 -25.95
N CYS A 856 -1.14 10.15 -24.82
CA CYS A 856 -1.07 9.51 -23.51
C CYS A 856 -2.15 8.42 -23.36
N SER A 857 -1.96 7.56 -22.36
CA SER A 857 -2.88 6.45 -22.07
C SER A 857 -4.32 6.92 -21.82
N ALA A 858 -4.53 8.10 -21.22
CA ALA A 858 -5.87 8.66 -21.00
C ALA A 858 -6.52 9.17 -22.30
N CYS A 859 -5.73 9.80 -23.16
CA CYS A 859 -6.20 10.45 -24.39
C CYS A 859 -6.43 9.46 -25.55
N THR A 860 -5.73 8.33 -25.53
CA THR A 860 -5.81 7.24 -26.52
C THR A 860 -6.66 6.06 -26.06
N ALA A 861 -7.22 6.13 -24.84
CA ALA A 861 -8.13 5.13 -24.32
C ALA A 861 -9.34 4.92 -25.25
N HIS A 862 -9.92 3.72 -25.18
CA HIS A 862 -11.17 3.41 -25.86
C HIS A 862 -12.27 4.41 -25.47
N ALA A 863 -13.19 4.71 -26.40
CA ALA A 863 -14.20 5.75 -26.21
C ALA A 863 -15.04 5.58 -24.94
N SER A 864 -15.33 4.34 -24.54
CA SER A 864 -16.04 4.04 -23.28
C SER A 864 -15.23 4.45 -22.04
N LEU A 865 -13.94 4.08 -21.99
CA LEU A 865 -13.05 4.43 -20.87
C LEU A 865 -12.81 5.94 -20.79
N ALA A 866 -12.73 6.61 -21.95
CA ALA A 866 -12.63 8.06 -22.01
C ALA A 866 -13.91 8.73 -21.49
N ALA A 867 -15.09 8.20 -21.82
CA ALA A 867 -16.36 8.73 -21.32
C ALA A 867 -16.52 8.53 -19.80
N GLU A 868 -16.08 7.39 -19.27
CA GLU A 868 -16.05 7.16 -17.82
C GLU A 868 -15.08 8.11 -17.10
N SER A 869 -13.91 8.38 -17.69
CA SER A 869 -12.96 9.36 -17.17
C SER A 869 -13.57 10.76 -17.18
N ASP A 870 -14.20 11.18 -18.28
CA ASP A 870 -14.87 12.48 -18.38
C ASP A 870 -16.05 12.60 -17.38
N ALA A 871 -16.74 11.49 -17.08
CA ALA A 871 -17.77 11.45 -16.03
C ALA A 871 -17.17 11.67 -14.63
N ARG A 872 -16.09 10.97 -14.28
CA ARG A 872 -15.40 11.17 -12.99
C ARG A 872 -14.85 12.58 -12.86
N LEU A 873 -14.32 13.18 -13.93
CA LEU A 873 -13.88 14.57 -13.95
C LEU A 873 -15.03 15.55 -13.70
N LYS A 874 -16.24 15.25 -14.20
CA LYS A 874 -17.45 16.03 -13.90
C LYS A 874 -17.87 15.87 -12.43
N ASP A 875 -17.74 14.67 -11.87
CA ASP A 875 -18.04 14.42 -10.46
C ASP A 875 -17.04 15.13 -9.54
N ILE A 876 -15.75 15.15 -9.89
CA ILE A 876 -14.72 15.95 -9.22
C ILE A 876 -15.14 17.41 -9.17
N ALA A 877 -15.49 18.02 -10.31
CA ALA A 877 -15.91 19.41 -10.37
C ALA A 877 -17.17 19.68 -9.53
N SER A 878 -18.12 18.73 -9.53
CA SER A 878 -19.37 18.85 -8.77
C SER A 878 -19.13 18.76 -7.26
N LEU A 879 -18.29 17.83 -6.82
CA LEU A 879 -17.91 17.67 -5.41
C LEU A 879 -17.09 18.86 -4.92
N GLN A 880 -16.12 19.33 -5.70
CA GLN A 880 -15.37 20.55 -5.36
C GLN A 880 -16.34 21.72 -5.14
N ALA A 881 -17.36 21.90 -5.97
CA ALA A 881 -18.36 22.97 -5.79
C ALA A 881 -19.14 22.81 -4.47
N ILE A 882 -19.55 21.59 -4.11
CA ILE A 882 -20.25 21.31 -2.86
C ILE A 882 -19.33 21.57 -1.65
N LEU A 883 -18.10 21.06 -1.69
CA LEU A 883 -17.14 21.18 -0.59
C LEU A 883 -16.67 22.63 -0.38
N ASN A 884 -16.65 23.43 -1.46
CA ASN A 884 -16.36 24.86 -1.41
C ASN A 884 -17.56 25.73 -1.00
N ASP A 885 -18.76 25.17 -0.87
CA ASP A 885 -19.87 25.90 -0.26
C ASP A 885 -19.67 25.97 1.25
N TRP A 886 -19.37 27.15 1.77
CA TRP A 886 -19.18 27.40 3.21
C TRP A 886 -20.37 28.13 3.86
N THR A 887 -21.51 28.18 3.18
CA THR A 887 -22.74 28.75 3.73
C THR A 887 -23.38 27.82 4.76
N ALA A 888 -24.30 28.36 5.56
CA ALA A 888 -25.07 27.58 6.52
C ALA A 888 -25.99 26.52 5.86
N ALA A 889 -26.22 26.61 4.55
CA ALA A 889 -27.03 25.67 3.78
C ALA A 889 -26.21 24.57 3.09
N SER A 890 -24.88 24.59 3.23
CA SER A 890 -24.00 23.65 2.55
C SER A 890 -24.25 22.21 2.98
N SER A 891 -24.27 21.31 1.99
CA SER A 891 -24.38 19.87 2.16
C SER A 891 -23.03 19.16 2.25
N ALA A 892 -21.92 19.88 2.44
CA ALA A 892 -20.58 19.28 2.46
C ALA A 892 -20.38 18.37 3.68
N GLU A 893 -20.02 17.11 3.43
CA GLU A 893 -19.76 16.09 4.45
C GLU A 893 -18.37 15.46 4.29
N PRO A 894 -17.76 14.91 5.36
CA PRO A 894 -16.45 14.27 5.27
C PRO A 894 -16.39 13.15 4.22
N ALA A 895 -17.46 12.35 4.10
CA ALA A 895 -17.55 11.29 3.10
C ALA A 895 -17.45 11.83 1.66
N MET A 896 -18.01 13.01 1.37
CA MET A 896 -17.90 13.65 0.06
C MET A 896 -16.45 14.09 -0.24
N ALA A 897 -15.73 14.53 0.79
CA ALA A 897 -14.33 14.93 0.65
C ALA A 897 -13.40 13.72 0.47
N GLU A 898 -13.70 12.60 1.13
CA GLU A 898 -13.01 11.32 0.88
C GLU A 898 -13.33 10.76 -0.51
N PHE A 899 -14.57 10.90 -0.96
CA PHE A 899 -14.95 10.52 -2.31
C PHE A 899 -14.21 11.36 -3.35
N LEU A 900 -14.05 12.68 -3.12
CA LEU A 900 -13.21 13.52 -3.95
C LEU A 900 -11.76 12.99 -4.02
N VAL A 901 -11.15 12.66 -2.88
CA VAL A 901 -9.80 12.05 -2.83
C VAL A 901 -9.73 10.75 -3.64
N SER A 902 -10.76 9.90 -3.58
CA SER A 902 -10.84 8.66 -4.36
C SER A 902 -10.86 8.94 -5.87
N LEU A 903 -11.68 9.88 -6.33
CA LEU A 903 -11.79 10.23 -7.74
C LEU A 903 -10.46 10.76 -8.31
N TYR A 904 -9.73 11.59 -7.55
CA TYR A 904 -8.40 12.04 -7.95
C TYR A 904 -7.41 10.89 -8.11
N ARG A 905 -7.43 9.90 -7.21
CA ARG A 905 -6.56 8.71 -7.31
C ARG A 905 -6.91 7.83 -8.52
N GLN A 906 -8.20 7.63 -8.78
CA GLN A 906 -8.66 6.85 -9.94
C GLN A 906 -8.29 7.51 -11.27
N GLU A 907 -8.41 8.83 -11.33
CA GLU A 907 -8.00 9.59 -12.51
C GLU A 907 -6.48 9.77 -12.61
N ARG A 908 -5.71 9.31 -11.61
CA ARG A 908 -4.25 9.50 -11.48
C ARG A 908 -3.87 10.97 -11.64
N LEU A 909 -4.64 11.84 -10.98
CA LEU A 909 -4.39 13.27 -10.89
C LEU A 909 -3.44 13.53 -9.71
N ASP A 910 -2.24 12.93 -9.77
CA ASP A 910 -1.31 12.87 -8.64
C ASP A 910 -0.92 14.27 -8.12
N ALA A 911 -0.71 15.25 -9.01
CA ALA A 911 -0.45 16.64 -8.64
C ALA A 911 -1.66 17.30 -7.95
N GLY A 912 -2.85 17.12 -8.53
CA GLY A 912 -4.10 17.71 -8.03
C GLY A 912 -4.61 17.06 -6.74
N LEU A 913 -4.09 15.89 -6.35
CA LEU A 913 -4.48 15.18 -5.13
C LEU A 913 -4.29 16.02 -3.86
N ALA A 914 -3.37 16.98 -3.90
CA ALA A 914 -3.14 17.93 -2.82
C ALA A 914 -4.39 18.79 -2.50
N THR A 915 -5.13 19.19 -3.52
CA THR A 915 -6.39 19.95 -3.42
C THR A 915 -7.50 19.10 -2.81
N ALA A 916 -7.60 17.82 -3.21
CA ALA A 916 -8.56 16.89 -2.61
C ALA A 916 -8.28 16.66 -1.12
N TYR A 917 -7.01 16.50 -0.75
CA TYR A 917 -6.60 16.41 0.66
C TYR A 917 -6.86 17.70 1.43
N GLN A 918 -6.68 18.87 0.81
CA GLN A 918 -7.02 20.16 1.43
C GLN A 918 -8.52 20.22 1.75
N HIS A 919 -9.39 19.87 0.81
CA HIS A 919 -10.83 19.80 1.05
C HIS A 919 -11.18 18.82 2.18
N ALA A 920 -10.58 17.63 2.19
CA ALA A 920 -10.77 16.67 3.28
C ALA A 920 -10.34 17.24 4.64
N ALA A 921 -9.18 17.89 4.70
CA ALA A 921 -8.68 18.51 5.92
C ALA A 921 -9.62 19.61 6.45
N GLU A 922 -10.07 20.49 5.56
CA GLU A 922 -10.97 21.60 5.90
C GLU A 922 -12.36 21.12 6.31
N VAL A 923 -12.90 20.11 5.62
CA VAL A 923 -14.20 19.53 5.94
C VAL A 923 -14.12 18.83 7.29
N TYR A 924 -13.16 17.94 7.53
CA TYR A 924 -12.98 17.29 8.83
C TYR A 924 -12.79 18.31 9.96
N SER A 925 -11.99 19.36 9.73
CA SER A 925 -11.85 20.48 10.67
C SER A 925 -13.20 21.13 10.98
N SER A 926 -14.05 21.33 9.97
CA SER A 926 -15.37 21.94 10.12
C SER A 926 -16.40 21.14 10.91
N PHE A 927 -16.16 19.85 11.10
CA PHE A 927 -16.92 18.98 12.00
C PHE A 927 -16.24 18.79 13.36
N GLY A 928 -15.09 19.44 13.62
CA GLY A 928 -14.33 19.32 14.86
C GLY A 928 -13.55 18.01 15.01
N ARG A 929 -13.23 17.35 13.89
CA ARG A 929 -12.52 16.07 13.84
C ARG A 929 -11.01 16.32 13.75
N ARG A 930 -10.37 16.41 14.92
CA ARG A 930 -8.98 16.87 15.07
C ARG A 930 -7.98 16.04 14.27
N TRP A 931 -8.01 14.71 14.44
CA TRP A 931 -6.96 13.83 13.96
C TRP A 931 -7.02 13.63 12.44
N GLU A 932 -8.23 13.54 11.91
CA GLU A 932 -8.52 13.42 10.48
C GLU A 932 -8.15 14.72 9.75
N ALA A 933 -8.50 15.88 10.32
CA ALA A 933 -8.05 17.17 9.80
C ALA A 933 -6.52 17.26 9.74
N MET A 934 -5.82 16.84 10.79
CA MET A 934 -4.34 16.81 10.81
C MET A 934 -3.76 15.81 9.80
N ARG A 935 -4.36 14.62 9.65
CA ARG A 935 -3.93 13.60 8.69
C ARG A 935 -3.99 14.14 7.27
N TYR A 936 -5.14 14.64 6.86
CA TYR A 936 -5.33 15.16 5.50
C TYR A 936 -4.56 16.45 5.27
N ALA A 937 -4.40 17.32 6.28
CA ALA A 937 -3.54 18.49 6.17
C ALA A 937 -2.06 18.11 5.95
N ARG A 938 -1.55 17.04 6.59
CA ARG A 938 -0.18 16.54 6.34
C ARG A 938 -0.01 16.06 4.90
N LEU A 939 -0.96 15.26 4.42
CA LEU A 939 -0.95 14.74 3.04
C LEU A 939 -1.08 15.86 2.00
N SER A 940 -1.90 16.88 2.29
CA SER A 940 -2.02 18.08 1.46
C SER A 940 -0.70 18.86 1.43
N VAL A 941 -0.04 19.06 2.57
CA VAL A 941 1.28 19.72 2.64
C VAL A 941 2.33 18.99 1.82
N GLU A 942 2.42 17.66 1.96
CA GLU A 942 3.40 16.85 1.24
C GLU A 942 3.27 17.02 -0.28
N MET A 943 2.05 16.97 -0.80
CA MET A 943 1.79 17.06 -2.24
C MET A 943 1.82 18.50 -2.75
N SER A 944 1.20 19.46 -2.06
CA SER A 944 1.17 20.86 -2.48
C SER A 944 2.56 21.50 -2.48
N MET A 945 3.50 21.01 -1.66
CA MET A 945 4.89 21.48 -1.70
C MET A 945 5.60 21.14 -3.02
N LEU A 946 5.18 20.08 -3.72
CA LEU A 946 5.77 19.64 -4.99
C LEU A 946 5.21 20.37 -6.21
N ASP A 947 3.99 20.91 -6.09
CA ASP A 947 3.22 21.51 -7.20
C ASP A 947 2.96 23.03 -7.04
N LYS A 948 2.69 23.50 -5.81
CA LYS A 948 2.48 24.93 -5.51
C LYS A 948 3.72 25.61 -4.91
N GLY A 949 4.62 24.82 -4.33
CA GLY A 949 5.88 25.28 -3.77
C GLY A 949 5.89 25.48 -2.25
N PHE A 950 7.09 25.65 -1.71
CA PHE A 950 7.36 25.55 -0.26
C PHE A 950 6.66 26.60 0.61
N MET A 951 6.43 27.78 0.02
CA MET A 951 5.94 29.00 0.68
C MET A 951 4.52 29.37 0.24
N ASP A 952 3.86 28.50 -0.53
CA ASP A 952 2.49 28.71 -0.97
C ASP A 952 1.53 28.94 0.22
N ARG A 953 0.50 29.75 0.00
CA ARG A 953 -0.44 30.14 1.05
C ARG A 953 -1.23 28.94 1.57
N ASP A 954 -1.62 28.01 0.69
CA ASP A 954 -2.36 26.80 1.07
C ASP A 954 -1.44 25.85 1.85
N VAL A 955 -0.18 25.70 1.41
CA VAL A 955 0.85 24.95 2.16
C VAL A 955 1.04 25.54 3.56
N ALA A 956 1.10 26.86 3.68
CA ALA A 956 1.23 27.53 4.98
C ALA A 956 -0.03 27.36 5.85
N ALA A 957 -1.23 27.42 5.25
CA ALA A 957 -2.49 27.20 5.94
C ALA A 957 -2.62 25.75 6.46
N MET A 958 -2.30 24.76 5.63
CA MET A 958 -2.30 23.35 6.01
C MET A 958 -1.22 23.05 7.05
N LYS A 959 0.00 23.60 6.94
CA LYS A 959 1.03 23.50 8.01
C LYS A 959 0.55 24.05 9.36
N LYS A 960 -0.22 25.14 9.36
CA LYS A 960 -0.85 25.67 10.58
C LYS A 960 -1.91 24.70 11.11
N MET A 961 -2.75 24.15 10.24
CA MET A 961 -3.76 23.15 10.60
C MET A 961 -3.14 21.86 11.18
N VAL A 962 -2.00 21.40 10.64
CA VAL A 962 -1.25 20.26 11.20
C VAL A 962 -0.79 20.52 12.64
N LYS A 963 -0.40 21.76 12.97
CA LYS A 963 0.06 22.11 14.32
C LYS A 963 -1.08 22.30 15.30
N ASN A 964 -2.14 22.96 14.86
CA ASN A 964 -3.28 23.32 15.71
C ASN A 964 -4.54 23.47 14.85
N PRO A 965 -5.25 22.36 14.55
CA PRO A 965 -6.45 22.40 13.69
C PRO A 965 -7.58 23.20 14.33
N GLU A 966 -7.62 23.32 15.67
CA GLU A 966 -8.60 24.14 16.40
C GLU A 966 -8.49 25.64 16.10
N MET A 967 -7.29 26.08 15.70
CA MET A 967 -7.02 27.47 15.31
C MET A 967 -7.18 27.70 13.81
N SER A 968 -7.59 26.67 13.05
CA SER A 968 -7.90 26.83 11.63
C SER A 968 -9.25 27.52 11.47
N TRP A 969 -9.39 28.30 10.39
CA TRP A 969 -10.60 29.08 10.13
C TRP A 969 -11.85 28.20 9.93
N SER A 970 -11.66 26.94 9.51
CA SER A 970 -12.73 26.00 9.27
C SER A 970 -13.20 25.29 10.53
N TRP A 971 -12.47 25.35 11.67
CA TRP A 971 -12.75 24.54 12.85
C TRP A 971 -14.19 24.67 13.37
N ARG A 972 -14.89 23.54 13.45
CA ARG A 972 -16.30 23.41 13.90
C ARG A 972 -17.31 24.33 13.18
N LYS A 973 -16.94 24.91 12.04
CA LYS A 973 -17.75 25.90 11.31
C LYS A 973 -19.11 25.35 10.83
N ARG A 974 -19.22 24.04 10.58
CA ARG A 974 -20.47 23.39 10.12
C ARG A 974 -21.31 22.77 11.24
N VAL A 975 -20.78 22.69 12.47
CA VAL A 975 -21.45 22.06 13.63
C VAL A 975 -21.72 23.04 14.77
N GLY A 976 -21.79 24.35 14.45
CA GLY A 976 -22.20 25.39 15.39
C GLY A 976 -21.26 25.60 16.58
N GLY A 977 -19.98 25.20 16.47
CA GLY A 977 -18.99 25.57 17.48
C GLY A 977 -18.73 27.07 17.41
N GLU A 978 -18.75 27.76 18.56
CA GLU A 978 -18.25 29.14 18.63
C GLU A 978 -16.85 29.17 18.01
N SER A 979 -16.71 29.92 16.93
CA SER A 979 -15.41 30.20 16.33
C SER A 979 -14.47 30.63 17.45
N GLY A 980 -13.40 29.86 17.67
CA GLY A 980 -12.25 30.29 18.45
C GLY A 980 -11.60 31.46 17.71
N GLY A 981 -12.24 32.62 17.76
CA GLY A 981 -11.72 33.83 17.17
C GLY A 981 -10.41 34.15 17.85
N CYS A 982 -9.35 34.29 17.06
CA CYS A 982 -8.38 35.32 17.36
C CYS A 982 -9.16 36.63 17.53
N ARG A 983 -9.42 37.01 18.78
CA ARG A 983 -9.81 38.36 19.13
C ARG A 983 -8.64 39.28 18.81
N CYS A 984 -8.73 39.97 17.68
CA CYS A 984 -8.10 41.27 17.48
C CYS A 984 -9.19 42.20 16.92
N GLY A 985 -9.69 43.11 17.78
CA GLY A 985 -10.58 44.27 17.56
C GLY A 985 -11.49 44.31 16.32
N GLY A 986 -12.82 44.37 16.41
CA GLY A 986 -13.59 45.38 17.16
C GLY A 986 -13.89 46.59 16.28
N GLY A 987 -15.04 46.58 15.59
CA GLY A 987 -15.63 47.79 14.99
C GLY A 987 -16.38 47.61 13.65
N HIS A 988 -17.49 46.87 13.63
CA HIS A 988 -18.52 47.04 12.60
C HIS A 988 -19.80 47.59 13.23
N SER A 989 -20.10 48.86 12.91
CA SER A 989 -21.46 49.38 12.91
C SER A 989 -21.66 50.16 11.60
N ARG A 990 -22.58 49.63 10.78
CA ARG A 990 -23.10 50.08 9.47
C ARG A 990 -22.37 49.59 8.24
#